data_AF-A0A498L3Q9-F1
#
_entry.id   AF-A0A498L3Q9-F1
#
_cell.length_a   1.000
_cell.length_b   1.000
_cell.length_c   1.000
_cell.angle_alpha   90.00
_cell.angle_beta   90.00
_cell.angle_gamma   90.00
#
_symmetry.space_group_name_H-M   'P 1'
#
loop_
_entity.id
_entity.type
_entity.pdbx_description
1 polymer ?
#
loop_
_entity_poly.entity_id
_entity_poly.type
_entity_poly.pdbx_seq_one_letter_code
_entity_poly.pdbx_strand_id
1 'polypeptide(L)'
;MNPYGDESITEWHRLSPTTRNEETAEGLRAKVADPLWLLGRQWQVGELAGEDAGSPVKVECWHEHDPLTRVDLDPGSEAATARDYEVTTDGPLETIVEREAVLDDDPGRETAVETGRNFLARLDAQGVRIDGRAVRADDFADALLVGSADGPLDAGGERFVSVVGGRTLDGVALYERLTASGNVAGASDWSSASWGSVDHACPVSGSVPDGYKRAAKAYVDWYADFYDEPDEGRAWNRDRMEYEFAVATGSGGDETAFAADEYAGGRLDWDAFSVDPDRSLDPDSGQADAQTDRRNASGAGTGVTTPVSDELPLDGLGIDRGEPDLTMVPSKVSFPGMPSARWWEFEDGNVNLDTMQVGPGEVGKLLLAEFATLYGNDWFSLPIDVPVGSLTRIEHLLVTDTFGQVTAVEPVTPDRETTTAEETDQSEEADEGNYGGAVAKSGGWNVFTHPDLPNHDRPGLFYPPVLGANHASDPVERVLFARDEMANMAFGIELITEDAVGDPLKWREYTPATLAVDVVQTAATAAGERVRFTNPGEGTVDVGGWTVESDTGETYTFPADTGDTTLDATESLTLYTGQGTDAEPGALFWGKASPVWGQSSELTIRNREGTIVRNTFIGDPANPNLPDYRLVSDVEDYWFPLGMEPTGATSDFTIGDLRFELARLLDADPGVAEPYGEILHHEVSLHDEELTRGGLEVTRRYQYARWIGGTTHLWSGRHATIGRGEGQSGLRYDYLTEPDPDQAEGR
;
A
#
# COMPACT_ATOMS: atom_id res chain seq x y z
N MET A 1 37.74 -55.35 18.70
CA MET A 1 39.05 -55.03 19.30
C MET A 1 39.63 -53.88 18.51
N ASN A 2 39.59 -52.68 19.11
CA ASN A 2 40.14 -51.37 18.72
C ASN A 2 39.77 -50.83 17.31
N PRO A 3 39.79 -49.50 17.04
CA PRO A 3 40.51 -48.50 17.82
C PRO A 3 39.92 -47.07 17.97
N TYR A 4 40.24 -46.46 19.11
CA TYR A 4 40.38 -45.02 19.36
C TYR A 4 39.17 -44.11 19.09
N GLY A 5 38.34 -43.93 20.11
CA GLY A 5 37.73 -42.64 20.37
C GLY A 5 38.22 -42.19 21.74
N ASP A 6 39.31 -41.41 21.77
CA ASP A 6 39.72 -40.71 22.99
C ASP A 6 38.53 -39.84 23.43
N GLU A 7 37.96 -40.14 24.60
CA GLU A 7 37.08 -39.21 25.29
C GLU A 7 37.91 -37.95 25.60
N SER A 8 37.76 -36.92 24.76
CA SER A 8 38.22 -35.57 25.08
C SER A 8 37.49 -35.13 26.35
N ILE A 9 38.18 -35.18 27.48
CA ILE A 9 37.74 -34.50 28.70
C ILE A 9 37.83 -33.01 28.38
N THR A 10 36.71 -32.41 28.01
CA THR A 10 36.61 -30.95 27.86
C THR A 10 36.60 -30.34 29.26
N GLU A 11 37.77 -29.92 29.74
CA GLU A 11 37.87 -29.14 30.97
C GLU A 11 37.56 -27.67 30.66
N TRP A 12 36.44 -27.19 31.19
CA TRP A 12 36.08 -25.78 31.13
C TRP A 12 36.83 -25.03 32.23
N HIS A 13 37.91 -24.34 31.88
CA HIS A 13 38.55 -23.39 32.78
C HIS A 13 37.68 -22.13 32.90
N ARG A 14 36.76 -22.11 33.89
CA ARG A 14 36.10 -20.86 34.26
C ARG A 14 37.10 -19.96 34.98
N LEU A 15 37.66 -18.99 34.26
CA LEU A 15 38.35 -17.86 34.87
C LEU A 15 37.33 -17.07 35.68
N SER A 16 37.29 -17.34 36.98
CA SER A 16 36.48 -16.57 37.93
C SER A 16 37.39 -15.50 38.52
N PRO A 17 37.25 -14.21 38.14
CA PRO A 17 38.01 -13.15 38.76
C PRO A 17 37.68 -13.14 40.26
N THR A 18 38.67 -13.44 41.08
CA THR A 18 38.58 -13.30 42.53
C THR A 18 39.10 -11.92 42.88
N THR A 19 38.21 -11.04 43.29
CA THR A 19 38.55 -9.67 43.69
C THR A 19 39.51 -9.76 44.89
N ARG A 20 40.75 -9.28 44.72
CA ARG A 20 41.73 -9.23 45.82
C ARG A 20 41.42 -8.13 46.84
N ASN A 21 40.49 -7.24 46.51
CA ASN A 21 40.04 -6.13 47.34
C ASN A 21 38.52 -6.02 47.21
N GLU A 22 37.80 -6.12 48.33
CA GLU A 22 36.34 -5.97 48.39
C GLU A 22 35.90 -4.49 48.31
N GLU A 23 36.84 -3.55 48.50
CA GLU A 23 36.56 -2.12 48.38
C GLU A 23 36.66 -1.68 46.90
N THR A 24 35.51 -1.37 46.29
CA THR A 24 35.41 -0.80 44.94
C THR A 24 35.98 0.63 44.85
N ALA A 25 36.30 1.26 45.97
CA ALA A 25 36.77 2.64 46.05
C ALA A 25 38.07 2.90 45.27
N GLU A 26 38.97 1.91 45.13
CA GLU A 26 40.19 2.10 44.35
C GLU A 26 39.97 2.02 42.84
N GLY A 27 39.14 1.08 42.37
CA GLY A 27 38.74 0.99 40.97
C GLY A 27 37.92 2.21 40.52
N LEU A 28 37.01 2.69 41.38
CA LEU A 28 36.21 3.89 41.15
C LEU A 28 37.03 5.20 41.15
N ARG A 29 38.27 5.20 41.67
CA ARG A 29 39.11 6.40 41.69
C ARG A 29 39.78 6.72 40.35
N ALA A 30 39.75 5.80 39.38
CA ALA A 30 40.36 5.97 38.05
C ALA A 30 41.73 6.67 38.11
N LYS A 31 42.61 6.25 39.04
CA LYS A 31 43.84 6.97 39.34
C LYS A 31 44.79 6.92 38.14
N VAL A 32 45.12 8.08 37.58
CA VAL A 32 46.20 8.20 36.58
C VAL A 32 47.54 8.02 37.29
N ALA A 33 48.13 6.83 37.17
CA ALA A 33 49.37 6.48 37.86
C ALA A 33 50.62 7.12 37.22
N ASP A 34 50.59 7.34 35.90
CA ASP A 34 51.69 7.95 35.15
C ASP A 34 51.14 8.89 34.06
N PRO A 35 50.91 10.17 34.40
CA PRO A 35 50.49 11.18 33.42
C PRO A 35 51.55 11.41 32.32
N LEU A 36 52.84 11.18 32.61
CA LEU A 36 53.93 11.35 31.64
C LEU A 36 53.92 10.24 30.59
N TRP A 37 53.53 9.02 30.96
CA TRP A 37 53.32 7.94 29.99
C TRP A 37 52.19 8.26 29.00
N LEU A 38 51.07 8.83 29.48
CA LEU A 38 49.97 9.28 28.62
C LEU A 38 50.41 10.40 27.66
N LEU A 39 51.12 11.41 28.16
CA LEU A 39 51.69 12.48 27.31
C LEU A 39 52.72 11.93 26.31
N GLY A 40 53.56 10.98 26.74
CA GLY A 40 54.50 10.29 25.85
C GLY A 40 53.81 9.44 24.79
N ARG A 41 52.63 8.89 25.10
CA ARG A 41 51.79 8.20 24.13
C ARG A 41 51.17 9.16 23.12
N GLN A 42 50.62 10.29 23.56
CA GLN A 42 50.15 11.36 22.68
C GLN A 42 51.25 11.82 21.72
N TRP A 43 52.46 12.05 22.24
CA TRP A 43 53.62 12.38 21.39
C TRP A 43 53.96 11.29 20.37
N GLN A 44 53.88 10.00 20.75
CA GLN A 44 54.15 8.88 19.83
C GLN A 44 53.10 8.72 18.72
N VAL A 45 51.85 9.07 18.97
CA VAL A 45 50.77 8.99 17.97
C VAL A 45 50.61 10.28 17.16
N GLY A 46 51.46 11.28 17.39
CA GLY A 46 51.48 12.52 16.61
C GLY A 46 50.56 13.63 17.13
N GLU A 47 49.83 13.43 18.22
CA GLU A 47 48.88 14.42 18.80
C GLU A 47 49.52 15.77 19.20
N LEU A 48 50.84 15.84 19.31
CA LEU A 48 51.58 17.08 19.60
C LEU A 48 52.22 17.71 18.37
N ALA A 49 52.12 17.07 17.20
CA ALA A 49 52.36 17.73 15.93
C ALA A 49 51.12 18.58 15.68
N GLY A 50 51.22 19.89 15.91
CA GLY A 50 50.11 20.80 15.66
C GLY A 50 49.76 20.76 14.18
N GLU A 51 48.55 20.34 13.85
CA GLU A 51 47.91 20.55 12.56
C GLU A 51 47.18 21.89 12.57
N ASP A 52 46.96 22.48 11.39
CA ASP A 52 46.18 23.71 11.27
C ASP A 52 44.69 23.40 11.52
N ALA A 53 44.31 23.41 12.80
CA ALA A 53 42.99 23.00 13.26
C ALA A 53 42.01 24.19 13.36
N GLY A 54 41.96 25.02 12.32
CA GLY A 54 40.99 26.10 12.21
C GLY A 54 39.56 25.56 12.39
N SER A 55 38.82 26.06 13.37
CA SER A 55 37.42 25.67 13.56
C SER A 55 36.50 26.68 12.87
N PRO A 56 35.45 26.24 12.15
CA PRO A 56 34.41 27.12 11.62
C PRO A 56 33.80 28.01 12.71
N VAL A 57 33.86 29.34 12.53
CA VAL A 57 33.25 30.34 13.43
C VAL A 57 32.17 31.18 12.76
N LYS A 58 32.11 31.18 11.43
CA LYS A 58 31.05 31.81 10.64
C LYS A 58 30.88 31.03 9.35
N VAL A 59 29.63 30.83 8.96
CA VAL A 59 29.24 30.26 7.67
C VAL A 59 28.33 31.27 6.98
N GLU A 60 28.57 31.50 5.70
CA GLU A 60 27.71 32.24 4.78
C GLU A 60 27.31 31.28 3.65
N CYS A 61 26.01 31.08 3.47
CA CYS A 61 25.46 30.11 2.53
C CYS A 61 24.47 30.80 1.59
N TRP A 62 24.63 30.56 0.29
CA TRP A 62 23.68 30.88 -0.77
C TRP A 62 23.07 29.59 -1.29
N HIS A 63 21.75 29.56 -1.39
CA HIS A 63 21.04 28.36 -1.82
C HIS A 63 19.81 28.72 -2.64
N GLU A 64 19.49 27.85 -3.59
CA GLU A 64 18.32 27.98 -4.46
C GLU A 64 17.34 26.84 -4.21
N HIS A 65 16.07 27.12 -4.49
CA HIS A 65 14.98 26.17 -4.40
C HIS A 65 14.18 26.17 -5.69
N ASP A 66 14.07 25.01 -6.32
CA ASP A 66 13.11 24.78 -7.38
C ASP A 66 11.88 24.10 -6.78
N PRO A 67 10.72 24.77 -6.70
CA PRO A 67 9.51 24.15 -6.17
C PRO A 67 9.04 23.03 -7.10
N LEU A 68 8.36 22.04 -6.53
CA LEU A 68 7.61 21.05 -7.28
C LEU A 68 6.43 21.74 -7.98
N THR A 69 6.33 21.57 -9.29
CA THR A 69 5.35 22.27 -10.14
C THR A 69 4.41 21.31 -10.85
N ARG A 70 4.80 20.04 -11.02
CA ARG A 70 4.05 19.07 -11.83
C ARG A 70 4.07 17.68 -11.21
N VAL A 71 2.98 16.94 -11.42
CA VAL A 71 2.86 15.52 -11.14
C VAL A 71 2.24 14.81 -12.34
N ASP A 72 2.73 13.62 -12.65
CA ASP A 72 2.18 12.70 -13.63
C ASP A 72 1.88 11.37 -12.96
N LEU A 73 0.60 10.99 -12.92
CA LEU A 73 0.11 9.79 -12.25
C LEU A 73 0.01 8.59 -13.18
N ASP A 74 0.31 8.73 -14.48
CA ASP A 74 0.32 7.61 -15.42
C ASP A 74 1.47 7.82 -16.43
N PRO A 75 2.73 7.84 -15.96
CA PRO A 75 3.88 8.23 -16.77
C PRO A 75 4.22 7.23 -17.89
N GLY A 76 3.57 6.06 -17.92
CA GLY A 76 3.65 5.06 -18.98
C GLY A 76 2.61 5.24 -20.09
N SER A 77 1.62 6.13 -19.91
CA SER A 77 0.57 6.40 -20.87
C SER A 77 1.11 7.03 -22.17
N GLU A 78 0.52 6.67 -23.31
CA GLU A 78 0.76 7.41 -24.56
C GLU A 78 0.13 8.82 -24.53
N ALA A 79 -0.82 9.06 -23.62
CA ALA A 79 -1.45 10.36 -23.40
C ALA A 79 -0.60 11.22 -22.46
N ALA A 80 -0.54 12.53 -22.71
CA ALA A 80 0.08 13.46 -21.75
C ALA A 80 -0.85 13.62 -20.54
N THR A 81 -0.48 12.99 -19.42
CA THR A 81 -1.24 12.94 -18.16
C THR A 81 -0.67 13.84 -17.07
N ALA A 82 0.51 14.43 -17.29
CA ALA A 82 1.11 15.39 -16.38
C ALA A 82 0.21 16.63 -16.16
N ARG A 83 0.02 16.99 -14.89
CA ARG A 83 -0.77 18.16 -14.46
C ARG A 83 0.01 19.08 -13.53
N ASP A 84 -0.47 20.31 -13.42
CA ASP A 84 0.04 21.27 -12.44
C ASP A 84 -0.19 20.74 -11.01
N TYR A 85 0.78 20.99 -10.14
CA TYR A 85 0.74 20.64 -8.74
C TYR A 85 1.12 21.86 -7.90
N GLU A 86 0.30 22.14 -6.89
CA GLU A 86 0.51 23.21 -5.93
C GLU A 86 0.42 22.65 -4.51
N VAL A 87 1.57 22.58 -3.83
CA VAL A 87 1.74 21.96 -2.50
C VAL A 87 0.72 22.44 -1.46
N THR A 88 0.28 23.70 -1.53
CA THR A 88 -0.66 24.26 -0.57
C THR A 88 -2.12 23.86 -0.82
N THR A 89 -2.47 23.57 -2.07
CA THR A 89 -3.86 23.32 -2.49
C THR A 89 -4.12 21.83 -2.73
N ASP A 90 -3.19 21.13 -3.39
CA ASP A 90 -3.33 19.70 -3.71
C ASP A 90 -3.03 18.79 -2.50
N GLY A 91 -2.27 19.28 -1.51
CA GLY A 91 -1.94 18.47 -0.35
C GLY A 91 -0.71 17.58 -0.55
N PRO A 92 -0.47 16.57 0.31
CA PRO A 92 0.70 15.70 0.24
C PRO A 92 0.70 14.79 -1.00
N LEU A 93 1.88 14.41 -1.48
CA LEU A 93 1.99 13.50 -2.62
C LEU A 93 1.39 12.12 -2.33
N GLU A 94 1.53 11.56 -1.12
CA GLU A 94 0.96 10.24 -0.82
C GLU A 94 -0.54 10.21 -1.04
N THR A 95 -1.27 11.25 -0.62
CA THR A 95 -2.72 11.32 -0.86
C THR A 95 -3.01 11.37 -2.36
N ILE A 96 -2.29 12.19 -3.13
CA ILE A 96 -2.53 12.34 -4.57
C ILE A 96 -2.21 11.06 -5.36
N VAL A 97 -1.16 10.35 -4.98
CA VAL A 97 -0.66 9.13 -5.65
C VAL A 97 -1.46 7.90 -5.23
N GLU A 98 -1.77 7.78 -3.94
CA GLU A 98 -2.37 6.57 -3.39
C GLU A 98 -3.88 6.52 -3.51
N ARG A 99 -4.55 7.69 -3.59
CA ARG A 99 -6.01 7.79 -3.54
C ARG A 99 -6.69 6.97 -4.62
N GLU A 100 -7.71 6.24 -4.18
CA GLU A 100 -8.58 5.45 -5.03
C GLU A 100 -9.99 6.02 -5.02
N ALA A 101 -10.78 5.64 -6.02
CA ALA A 101 -12.22 5.84 -5.94
C ALA A 101 -12.80 4.91 -4.87
N VAL A 102 -13.62 5.49 -3.99
CA VAL A 102 -14.32 4.85 -2.87
C VAL A 102 -15.83 4.94 -3.07
N LEU A 103 -16.29 6.05 -3.65
CA LEU A 103 -17.70 6.36 -3.85
C LEU A 103 -18.23 5.91 -5.22
N ASP A 104 -17.37 5.31 -6.06
CA ASP A 104 -17.73 4.72 -7.35
C ASP A 104 -18.35 3.32 -7.18
N ASP A 105 -19.35 2.98 -8.00
CA ASP A 105 -20.00 1.66 -8.15
C ASP A 105 -20.33 0.90 -6.83
N ASP A 106 -21.41 1.35 -6.16
CA ASP A 106 -22.05 0.77 -4.95
C ASP A 106 -21.26 0.92 -3.63
N PRO A 107 -21.18 2.15 -3.09
CA PRO A 107 -20.56 2.38 -1.79
C PRO A 107 -21.23 1.56 -0.68
N GLY A 108 -20.41 1.07 0.26
CA GLY A 108 -20.89 0.30 1.41
C GLY A 108 -22.04 0.99 2.16
N ARG A 109 -22.97 0.18 2.70
CA ARG A 109 -24.18 0.69 3.36
C ARG A 109 -23.87 1.59 4.58
N GLU A 110 -22.72 1.48 5.22
CA GLU A 110 -22.32 2.42 6.27
C GLU A 110 -22.13 3.84 5.71
N THR A 111 -21.38 4.00 4.62
CA THR A 111 -21.20 5.29 3.92
C THR A 111 -22.54 5.91 3.54
N ALA A 112 -23.47 5.12 2.98
CA ALA A 112 -24.81 5.58 2.65
C ALA A 112 -25.59 6.08 3.89
N VAL A 113 -25.50 5.36 5.02
CA VAL A 113 -26.14 5.73 6.28
C VAL A 113 -25.53 7.00 6.86
N GLU A 114 -24.20 7.12 6.91
CA GLU A 114 -23.50 8.25 7.51
C GLU A 114 -23.78 9.55 6.75
N THR A 115 -23.66 9.51 5.43
CA THR A 115 -23.91 10.65 4.54
C THR A 115 -25.39 11.05 4.58
N GLY A 116 -26.32 10.09 4.59
CA GLY A 116 -27.76 10.36 4.74
C GLY A 116 -28.11 11.01 6.09
N ARG A 117 -27.50 10.55 7.18
CA ARG A 117 -27.67 11.16 8.52
C ARG A 117 -27.05 12.56 8.59
N ASN A 118 -25.92 12.79 7.91
CA ASN A 118 -25.32 14.10 7.77
C ASN A 118 -26.30 15.09 7.14
N PHE A 119 -26.98 14.71 6.06
CA PHE A 119 -28.00 15.54 5.43
C PHE A 119 -29.19 15.86 6.37
N LEU A 120 -29.73 14.85 7.07
CA LEU A 120 -30.80 15.05 8.06
C LEU A 120 -30.38 16.04 9.16
N ALA A 121 -29.14 15.94 9.64
CA ALA A 121 -28.59 16.88 10.63
C ALA A 121 -28.49 18.31 10.08
N ARG A 122 -28.09 18.48 8.81
CA ARG A 122 -28.06 19.79 8.14
C ARG A 122 -29.46 20.39 7.99
N LEU A 123 -30.47 19.59 7.65
CA LEU A 123 -31.86 20.05 7.59
C LEU A 123 -32.36 20.55 8.95
N ASP A 124 -32.03 19.83 10.02
CA ASP A 124 -32.37 20.26 11.38
C ASP A 124 -31.69 21.57 11.76
N ALA A 125 -30.40 21.70 11.47
CA ALA A 125 -29.62 22.92 11.70
C ALA A 125 -30.16 24.14 10.91
N GLN A 126 -30.69 23.92 9.71
CA GLN A 126 -31.35 24.95 8.89
C GLN A 126 -32.79 25.25 9.33
N GLY A 127 -33.30 24.57 10.35
CA GLY A 127 -34.64 24.78 10.89
C GLY A 127 -35.76 24.32 9.97
N VAL A 128 -35.51 23.36 9.07
CA VAL A 128 -36.54 22.78 8.21
C VAL A 128 -37.45 21.90 9.07
N ARG A 129 -38.77 22.06 8.92
CA ARG A 129 -39.78 21.40 9.76
C ARG A 129 -40.96 20.91 8.92
N ILE A 130 -41.52 19.77 9.29
CA ILE A 130 -42.80 19.23 8.79
C ILE A 130 -43.72 19.12 9.99
N ASP A 131 -44.92 19.70 9.91
CA ASP A 131 -45.91 19.72 11.01
C ASP A 131 -45.34 20.16 12.38
N GLY A 132 -44.34 21.05 12.37
CA GLY A 132 -43.68 21.58 13.57
C GLY A 132 -42.62 20.68 14.20
N ARG A 133 -42.34 19.50 13.63
CA ARG A 133 -41.22 18.62 14.04
C ARG A 133 -40.05 18.66 13.06
N ALA A 134 -38.89 18.19 13.50
CA ALA A 134 -37.75 17.96 12.62
C ALA A 134 -38.11 16.96 11.50
N VAL A 135 -37.50 17.16 10.33
CA VAL A 135 -37.60 16.23 9.20
C VAL A 135 -36.94 14.91 9.58
N ARG A 136 -37.54 13.80 9.16
CA ARG A 136 -37.08 12.44 9.40
C ARG A 136 -36.96 11.70 8.07
N ALA A 137 -36.32 10.53 8.08
CA ALA A 137 -36.15 9.72 6.88
C ALA A 137 -37.50 9.29 6.27
N ASP A 138 -38.48 8.93 7.11
CA ASP A 138 -39.84 8.52 6.70
C ASP A 138 -40.67 9.64 6.05
N ASP A 139 -40.16 10.87 6.00
CA ASP A 139 -40.75 11.96 5.23
C ASP A 139 -40.37 11.92 3.73
N PHE A 140 -39.31 11.19 3.37
CA PHE A 140 -38.81 11.06 2.00
C PHE A 140 -39.44 9.85 1.29
N ALA A 141 -39.25 9.77 -0.03
CA ALA A 141 -39.69 8.62 -0.81
C ALA A 141 -38.92 7.36 -0.41
N ASP A 142 -39.59 6.19 -0.43
CA ASP A 142 -38.98 4.90 -0.05
C ASP A 142 -37.68 4.59 -0.82
N ALA A 143 -37.58 5.05 -2.07
CA ALA A 143 -36.38 4.91 -2.91
C ALA A 143 -35.17 5.76 -2.47
N LEU A 144 -35.28 6.51 -1.35
CA LEU A 144 -34.18 7.23 -0.70
C LEU A 144 -33.94 6.73 0.73
N LEU A 145 -34.62 5.66 1.13
CA LEU A 145 -34.34 4.98 2.38
C LEU A 145 -33.29 3.91 2.13
N VAL A 146 -32.41 3.67 3.11
CA VAL A 146 -31.40 2.61 3.03
C VAL A 146 -32.09 1.26 2.81
N GLY A 147 -31.69 0.58 1.73
CA GLY A 147 -32.19 -0.74 1.34
C GLY A 147 -31.44 -1.90 1.98
N SER A 148 -31.60 -3.10 1.41
CA SER A 148 -30.71 -4.23 1.66
C SER A 148 -29.30 -3.95 1.12
N ALA A 149 -28.30 -4.66 1.64
CA ALA A 149 -26.98 -4.70 1.02
C ALA A 149 -26.95 -5.87 0.02
N ASP A 150 -26.32 -5.67 -1.13
CA ASP A 150 -26.10 -6.71 -2.12
C ASP A 150 -24.65 -7.21 -1.94
N GLY A 151 -24.46 -8.50 -1.68
CA GLY A 151 -23.14 -9.09 -1.42
C GLY A 151 -23.04 -9.81 -0.07
N PRO A 152 -21.86 -10.38 0.26
CA PRO A 152 -21.66 -11.11 1.49
C PRO A 152 -21.73 -10.18 2.70
N LEU A 153 -22.39 -10.66 3.76
CA LEU A 153 -22.48 -10.01 5.06
C LEU A 153 -22.17 -11.04 6.13
N ASP A 154 -21.30 -10.68 7.08
CA ASP A 154 -21.19 -11.46 8.30
C ASP A 154 -22.40 -11.20 9.22
N ALA A 155 -22.48 -11.93 10.33
CA ALA A 155 -23.56 -11.73 11.30
C ALA A 155 -23.60 -10.28 11.87
N GLY A 156 -22.48 -9.54 11.85
CA GLY A 156 -22.39 -8.13 12.20
C GLY A 156 -23.08 -7.22 11.19
N GLY A 157 -22.72 -7.35 9.91
CA GLY A 157 -23.31 -6.62 8.79
C GLY A 157 -24.82 -6.84 8.69
N GLU A 158 -25.30 -8.08 8.84
CA GLU A 158 -26.74 -8.38 8.87
C GLU A 158 -27.46 -7.64 10.00
N ARG A 159 -26.86 -7.60 11.21
CA ARG A 159 -27.43 -6.85 12.33
C ARG A 159 -27.44 -5.35 12.04
N PHE A 160 -26.39 -4.81 11.44
CA PHE A 160 -26.33 -3.40 11.04
C PHE A 160 -27.49 -3.06 10.09
N VAL A 161 -27.62 -3.78 8.97
CA VAL A 161 -28.68 -3.59 7.97
C VAL A 161 -30.06 -3.73 8.59
N SER A 162 -30.28 -4.72 9.48
CA SER A 162 -31.57 -4.89 10.18
C SER A 162 -31.98 -3.70 11.06
N VAL A 163 -31.01 -2.93 11.54
CA VAL A 163 -31.24 -1.75 12.39
C VAL A 163 -31.51 -0.51 11.55
N VAL A 164 -30.76 -0.31 10.46
CA VAL A 164 -30.79 0.93 9.66
C VAL A 164 -31.74 0.87 8.46
N GLY A 165 -31.99 -0.32 7.92
CA GLY A 165 -32.81 -0.54 6.72
C GLY A 165 -34.21 0.06 6.87
N GLY A 166 -34.58 0.94 5.94
CA GLY A 166 -35.86 1.67 5.96
C GLY A 166 -36.01 2.71 7.08
N ARG A 167 -34.99 2.93 7.92
CA ARG A 167 -35.07 3.85 9.10
C ARG A 167 -34.22 5.11 8.97
N THR A 168 -33.35 5.17 7.97
CA THR A 168 -32.51 6.34 7.65
C THR A 168 -32.45 6.56 6.15
N LEU A 169 -31.94 7.73 5.75
CA LEU A 169 -31.72 8.04 4.34
C LEU A 169 -30.48 7.34 3.80
N ASP A 170 -30.59 6.92 2.55
CA ASP A 170 -29.45 6.59 1.70
C ASP A 170 -28.88 7.91 1.16
N GLY A 171 -27.73 8.31 1.68
CA GLY A 171 -27.07 9.54 1.28
C GLY A 171 -26.42 9.47 -0.11
N VAL A 172 -25.99 8.28 -0.55
CA VAL A 172 -25.42 8.07 -1.89
C VAL A 172 -26.51 8.32 -2.93
N ALA A 173 -27.65 7.64 -2.79
CA ALA A 173 -28.79 7.82 -3.68
C ALA A 173 -29.34 9.26 -3.65
N LEU A 174 -29.27 9.94 -2.50
CA LEU A 174 -29.61 11.36 -2.40
C LEU A 174 -28.63 12.25 -3.15
N TYR A 175 -27.31 12.00 -3.01
CA TYR A 175 -26.27 12.76 -3.68
C TYR A 175 -26.43 12.67 -5.20
N GLU A 176 -26.55 11.45 -5.73
CA GLU A 176 -26.78 11.20 -7.16
C GLU A 176 -27.98 11.99 -7.70
N ARG A 177 -29.11 12.01 -7.00
CA ARG A 177 -30.28 12.78 -7.44
C ARG A 177 -30.05 14.29 -7.44
N LEU A 178 -29.35 14.81 -6.43
CA LEU A 178 -29.05 16.24 -6.32
C LEU A 178 -28.04 16.70 -7.38
N THR A 179 -27.13 15.82 -7.80
CA THR A 179 -26.05 16.13 -8.75
C THR A 179 -26.33 15.69 -10.18
N ALA A 180 -27.33 14.84 -10.44
CA ALA A 180 -27.66 14.29 -11.76
C ALA A 180 -27.78 15.33 -12.89
N SER A 181 -28.21 16.56 -12.58
CA SER A 181 -28.34 17.62 -13.57
C SER A 181 -27.11 18.54 -13.69
N GLY A 182 -26.06 18.32 -12.90
CA GLY A 182 -24.89 19.20 -12.73
C GLY A 182 -25.16 20.56 -12.07
N ASN A 183 -26.43 20.90 -11.78
CA ASN A 183 -26.82 22.26 -11.40
C ASN A 183 -26.45 22.62 -9.96
N VAL A 184 -26.54 21.65 -9.03
CA VAL A 184 -26.19 21.89 -7.62
C VAL A 184 -24.68 21.82 -7.43
N ALA A 185 -24.03 20.79 -7.99
CA ALA A 185 -22.58 20.62 -7.94
C ALA A 185 -21.82 21.79 -8.58
N GLY A 186 -22.22 22.23 -9.79
CA GLY A 186 -21.56 23.34 -10.48
C GLY A 186 -21.90 24.74 -9.96
N ALA A 187 -22.79 24.87 -8.97
CA ALA A 187 -23.17 26.18 -8.43
C ALA A 187 -22.15 26.67 -7.40
N SER A 188 -21.87 27.96 -7.38
CA SER A 188 -21.00 28.55 -6.35
C SER A 188 -21.67 28.64 -4.97
N ASP A 189 -23.00 28.72 -4.91
CA ASP A 189 -23.77 28.79 -3.67
C ASP A 189 -25.21 28.31 -3.92
N TRP A 190 -25.98 28.03 -2.86
CA TRP A 190 -27.36 27.55 -2.97
C TRP A 190 -28.26 28.53 -3.75
N SER A 191 -27.94 29.83 -3.75
CA SER A 191 -28.74 30.85 -4.43
C SER A 191 -28.50 30.93 -5.94
N SER A 192 -27.37 30.42 -6.45
CA SER A 192 -27.04 30.39 -7.88
C SER A 192 -27.48 29.10 -8.57
N ALA A 193 -27.79 28.04 -7.81
CA ALA A 193 -28.32 26.79 -8.35
C ALA A 193 -29.73 26.92 -8.93
N SER A 194 -29.98 26.26 -10.07
CA SER A 194 -31.29 26.22 -10.73
C SER A 194 -32.19 25.13 -10.15
N TRP A 195 -32.77 25.37 -8.97
CA TRP A 195 -33.57 24.36 -8.24
C TRP A 195 -34.82 23.83 -8.96
N GLY A 196 -35.32 24.52 -9.99
CA GLY A 196 -36.47 24.06 -10.77
C GLY A 196 -36.17 22.88 -11.70
N SER A 197 -34.90 22.59 -11.97
CA SER A 197 -34.42 21.49 -12.82
C SER A 197 -33.72 20.37 -12.04
N VAL A 198 -33.72 20.44 -10.70
CA VAL A 198 -33.11 19.44 -9.81
C VAL A 198 -34.20 18.49 -9.33
N ASP A 199 -33.95 17.18 -9.36
CA ASP A 199 -34.77 16.21 -8.61
C ASP A 199 -34.40 16.30 -7.13
N HIS A 200 -34.86 17.38 -6.49
CA HIS A 200 -34.40 17.75 -5.18
C HIS A 200 -35.02 16.92 -4.06
N ALA A 201 -35.93 15.98 -4.34
CA ALA A 201 -36.56 15.09 -3.35
C ALA A 201 -37.01 15.77 -2.04
N CYS A 202 -37.54 17.00 -2.12
CA CYS A 202 -37.85 17.78 -0.92
C CYS A 202 -39.17 17.26 -0.31
N PRO A 203 -39.19 16.86 0.98
CA PRO A 203 -40.38 16.28 1.60
C PRO A 203 -41.44 17.34 1.97
N VAL A 204 -41.13 18.63 1.82
CA VAL A 204 -42.05 19.73 2.13
C VAL A 204 -42.91 20.05 0.91
N SER A 205 -44.25 20.03 1.10
CA SER A 205 -45.19 20.41 0.04
C SER A 205 -45.10 21.90 -0.34
N GLY A 206 -45.21 22.21 -1.64
CA GLY A 206 -45.17 23.57 -2.17
C GLY A 206 -43.78 23.96 -2.70
N SER A 207 -43.38 25.22 -2.52
CA SER A 207 -42.07 25.70 -2.95
C SER A 207 -40.97 25.20 -2.04
N VAL A 208 -39.88 24.69 -2.61
CA VAL A 208 -38.69 24.25 -1.87
C VAL A 208 -38.20 25.35 -0.92
N PRO A 209 -38.19 25.11 0.41
CA PRO A 209 -37.73 26.10 1.38
C PRO A 209 -36.24 26.45 1.19
N ASP A 210 -35.86 27.70 1.43
CA ASP A 210 -34.45 28.10 1.30
C ASP A 210 -33.53 27.39 2.31
N GLY A 211 -34.08 26.97 3.46
CA GLY A 211 -33.35 26.11 4.41
C GLY A 211 -32.99 24.75 3.81
N TYR A 212 -33.87 24.16 3.00
CA TYR A 212 -33.58 22.92 2.28
C TYR A 212 -32.48 23.14 1.25
N LYS A 213 -32.58 24.20 0.44
CA LYS A 213 -31.59 24.54 -0.59
C LYS A 213 -30.20 24.74 0.00
N ARG A 214 -30.11 25.45 1.14
CA ARG A 214 -28.86 25.61 1.90
C ARG A 214 -28.29 24.29 2.40
N ALA A 215 -29.14 23.44 2.98
CA ALA A 215 -28.72 22.13 3.46
C ALA A 215 -28.23 21.23 2.32
N ALA A 216 -28.96 21.21 1.20
CA ALA A 216 -28.63 20.39 0.02
C ALA A 216 -27.35 20.84 -0.67
N LYS A 217 -27.13 22.15 -0.87
CA LYS A 217 -25.86 22.64 -1.41
C LYS A 217 -24.69 22.32 -0.48
N ALA A 218 -24.83 22.61 0.81
CA ALA A 218 -23.77 22.34 1.78
C ALA A 218 -23.50 20.84 1.97
N TYR A 219 -24.48 19.98 1.69
CA TYR A 219 -24.32 18.53 1.66
C TYR A 219 -23.55 18.08 0.42
N VAL A 220 -23.96 18.54 -0.77
CA VAL A 220 -23.27 18.22 -2.04
C VAL A 220 -21.80 18.64 -1.98
N ASP A 221 -21.51 19.85 -1.48
CA ASP A 221 -20.12 20.34 -1.35
C ASP A 221 -19.32 19.49 -0.37
N TRP A 222 -19.93 19.13 0.77
CA TRP A 222 -19.27 18.29 1.75
C TRP A 222 -19.06 16.86 1.26
N TYR A 223 -20.01 16.30 0.51
CA TYR A 223 -19.93 14.94 -0.01
C TYR A 223 -18.85 14.84 -1.09
N ALA A 224 -18.76 15.85 -1.97
CA ALA A 224 -17.70 15.93 -2.98
C ALA A 224 -16.29 16.06 -2.37
N ASP A 225 -16.18 16.67 -1.18
CA ASP A 225 -14.92 16.81 -0.43
C ASP A 225 -14.76 15.73 0.68
N PHE A 226 -15.63 14.70 0.73
CA PHE A 226 -15.65 13.76 1.86
C PHE A 226 -14.46 12.79 1.82
N TYR A 227 -14.22 12.20 0.65
CA TYR A 227 -13.02 11.45 0.33
C TYR A 227 -12.17 12.27 -0.65
N ASP A 228 -10.86 12.17 -0.50
CA ASP A 228 -9.92 12.63 -1.51
C ASP A 228 -9.80 11.51 -2.56
N GLU A 229 -10.44 11.72 -3.70
CA GLU A 229 -10.58 10.73 -4.79
C GLU A 229 -9.87 11.24 -6.06
N PRO A 230 -9.41 10.34 -6.95
CA PRO A 230 -8.79 10.75 -8.19
C PRO A 230 -9.82 11.29 -9.20
N ASP A 231 -9.58 12.49 -9.76
CA ASP A 231 -10.40 13.05 -10.85
C ASP A 231 -10.17 12.31 -12.19
N GLU A 232 -8.89 12.09 -12.54
CA GLU A 232 -8.41 11.38 -13.73
C GLU A 232 -7.04 10.72 -13.42
N GLY A 233 -6.72 9.59 -14.07
CA GLY A 233 -5.45 8.88 -13.91
C GLY A 233 -5.33 8.07 -12.60
N ARG A 234 -4.48 7.03 -12.60
CA ARG A 234 -4.19 6.20 -11.43
C ARG A 234 -2.72 5.79 -11.45
N ALA A 235 -2.00 6.06 -10.36
CA ALA A 235 -0.60 5.65 -10.23
C ALA A 235 -0.44 4.16 -9.90
N TRP A 236 -1.49 3.49 -9.42
CA TRP A 236 -1.40 2.07 -9.07
C TRP A 236 -1.28 1.18 -10.31
N ASN A 237 -0.11 0.56 -10.48
CA ASN A 237 0.12 -0.50 -11.45
C ASN A 237 -0.35 -1.85 -10.88
N ARG A 238 -1.47 -2.36 -11.42
CA ARG A 238 -2.07 -3.63 -10.99
C ARG A 238 -1.22 -4.86 -11.32
N ASP A 239 -0.36 -4.76 -12.33
CA ASP A 239 0.45 -5.90 -12.78
C ASP A 239 1.74 -6.04 -11.94
N ARG A 240 2.14 -4.96 -11.28
CA ARG A 240 3.30 -4.88 -10.39
C ARG A 240 2.94 -4.87 -8.90
N MET A 241 1.72 -4.43 -8.58
CA MET A 241 1.26 -4.17 -7.21
C MET A 241 2.06 -3.06 -6.51
N GLU A 242 2.37 -2.00 -7.24
CA GLU A 242 3.06 -0.81 -6.75
C GLU A 242 2.51 0.44 -7.43
N TYR A 243 2.91 1.61 -6.94
CA TYR A 243 2.60 2.89 -7.54
C TYR A 243 3.75 3.37 -8.42
N GLU A 244 3.42 3.79 -9.64
CA GLU A 244 4.31 4.40 -10.61
C GLU A 244 3.86 5.83 -10.91
N PHE A 245 4.72 6.82 -10.67
CA PHE A 245 4.42 8.22 -10.96
C PHE A 245 5.70 9.03 -11.19
N ALA A 246 5.55 10.21 -11.80
CA ALA A 246 6.64 11.16 -11.99
C ALA A 246 6.27 12.54 -11.45
N VAL A 247 7.28 13.31 -11.05
CA VAL A 247 7.14 14.70 -10.61
C VAL A 247 8.20 15.57 -11.27
N ALA A 248 7.94 16.87 -11.38
CA ALA A 248 8.95 17.82 -11.83
C ALA A 248 9.07 19.01 -10.89
N THR A 249 10.31 19.45 -10.71
CA THR A 249 10.65 20.71 -10.05
C THR A 249 11.11 21.75 -11.07
N GLY A 250 10.90 23.03 -10.78
CA GLY A 250 11.30 24.11 -11.67
C GLY A 250 10.39 24.21 -12.90
N SER A 251 10.83 24.94 -13.92
CA SER A 251 10.08 25.11 -15.18
C SER A 251 11.01 25.49 -16.33
N GLY A 252 10.62 25.15 -17.56
CA GLY A 252 11.40 25.48 -18.75
C GLY A 252 12.83 24.92 -18.69
N GLY A 253 13.83 25.80 -18.82
CA GLY A 253 15.24 25.40 -18.82
C GLY A 253 15.76 24.86 -17.50
N ASP A 254 15.09 25.14 -16.39
CA ASP A 254 15.49 24.73 -15.04
C ASP A 254 14.72 23.49 -14.56
N GLU A 255 13.87 22.92 -15.43
CA GLU A 255 13.08 21.72 -15.10
C GLU A 255 14.00 20.54 -14.76
N THR A 256 13.64 19.81 -13.70
CA THR A 256 14.17 18.47 -13.41
C THR A 256 13.01 17.52 -13.15
N ALA A 257 12.94 16.44 -13.93
CA ALA A 257 11.98 15.37 -13.75
C ALA A 257 12.54 14.26 -12.84
N PHE A 258 11.69 13.74 -11.97
CA PHE A 258 11.95 12.62 -11.08
C PHE A 258 10.90 11.54 -11.31
N ALA A 259 11.33 10.28 -11.35
CA ALA A 259 10.47 9.10 -11.43
C ALA A 259 10.47 8.36 -10.09
N ALA A 260 9.31 7.84 -9.71
CA ALA A 260 9.12 6.90 -8.62
C ALA A 260 8.45 5.65 -9.20
N ASP A 261 9.27 4.68 -9.61
CA ASP A 261 8.84 3.50 -10.38
C ASP A 261 8.45 2.30 -9.48
N GLU A 262 8.89 2.28 -8.21
CA GLU A 262 8.73 1.11 -7.31
C GLU A 262 8.10 1.50 -5.96
N TYR A 263 7.17 2.47 -5.96
CA TYR A 263 6.59 2.95 -4.71
C TYR A 263 5.52 1.97 -4.21
N ALA A 264 5.86 1.14 -3.22
CA ALA A 264 4.94 0.14 -2.66
C ALA A 264 3.76 0.72 -1.83
N GLY A 265 3.63 2.04 -1.70
CA GLY A 265 2.64 2.72 -0.87
C GLY A 265 3.09 2.90 0.59
N GLY A 266 2.38 3.75 1.35
CA GLY A 266 2.62 3.99 2.77
C GLY A 266 3.34 5.31 3.05
N ARG A 267 4.68 5.28 3.18
CA ARG A 267 5.48 6.49 3.45
C ARG A 267 6.39 6.77 2.27
N LEU A 268 6.17 7.92 1.63
CA LEU A 268 7.03 8.43 0.58
C LEU A 268 8.17 9.24 1.21
N ASP A 269 9.37 9.15 0.64
CA ASP A 269 10.54 9.92 1.09
C ASP A 269 11.47 10.16 -0.11
N TRP A 270 12.52 10.96 0.09
CA TRP A 270 13.43 11.37 -1.00
C TRP A 270 14.08 10.19 -1.74
N ASP A 271 14.29 9.05 -1.08
CA ASP A 271 14.92 7.86 -1.68
C ASP A 271 14.00 7.07 -2.62
N ALA A 272 12.70 7.39 -2.64
CA ALA A 272 11.77 6.82 -3.62
C ALA A 272 11.93 7.40 -5.03
N PHE A 273 12.69 8.49 -5.17
CA PHE A 273 12.81 9.23 -6.42
C PHE A 273 14.17 9.05 -7.09
N SER A 274 14.14 8.84 -8.40
CA SER A 274 15.31 8.87 -9.27
C SER A 274 15.17 9.97 -10.30
N VAL A 275 16.28 10.65 -10.64
CA VAL A 275 16.28 11.66 -11.70
C VAL A 275 16.11 10.99 -13.06
N ASP A 276 15.17 11.49 -13.86
CA ASP A 276 14.92 11.05 -15.23
C ASP A 276 15.33 12.15 -16.22
N PRO A 277 16.58 12.13 -16.72
CA PRO A 277 17.12 13.23 -17.52
C PRO A 277 16.53 13.34 -18.93
N ASP A 278 15.87 12.28 -19.39
CA ASP A 278 15.30 12.19 -20.74
C ASP A 278 13.80 12.54 -20.75
N ARG A 279 13.19 12.75 -19.57
CA ARG A 279 11.77 13.07 -19.39
C ARG A 279 11.57 14.56 -19.09
N SER A 280 10.48 15.12 -19.63
CA SER A 280 9.96 16.44 -19.29
C SER A 280 8.46 16.33 -19.07
N LEU A 281 7.95 17.04 -18.06
CA LEU A 281 6.53 17.11 -17.71
C LEU A 281 5.93 18.45 -18.17
N ASP A 282 6.74 19.34 -18.78
CA ASP A 282 6.31 20.59 -19.37
C ASP A 282 5.52 20.31 -20.68
N PRO A 283 4.24 20.75 -20.77
CA PRO A 283 3.41 20.51 -21.96
C PRO A 283 3.90 21.24 -23.22
N ASP A 284 4.72 22.27 -23.07
CA ASP A 284 5.32 23.03 -24.17
C ASP A 284 6.71 22.49 -24.58
N SER A 285 7.26 21.53 -23.81
CA SER A 285 8.40 20.75 -24.26
C SER A 285 7.91 19.81 -25.37
N GLY A 286 8.39 19.99 -26.60
CA GLY A 286 8.02 19.08 -27.68
C GLY A 286 8.47 17.67 -27.30
N GLN A 287 7.53 16.72 -27.20
CA GLN A 287 7.81 15.29 -26.97
C GLN A 287 8.96 14.84 -27.87
N ALA A 288 10.16 14.72 -27.30
CA ALA A 288 11.26 14.05 -27.98
C ALA A 288 10.92 12.56 -27.88
N ASP A 289 10.55 11.96 -29.01
CA ASP A 289 10.31 10.53 -29.14
C ASP A 289 11.36 9.75 -28.34
N ALA A 290 10.92 9.09 -27.26
CA ALA A 290 11.70 8.17 -26.45
C ALA A 290 11.93 6.87 -27.21
N GLN A 291 12.55 6.96 -28.39
CA GLN A 291 13.12 5.81 -29.06
C GLN A 291 14.26 6.23 -29.98
N THR A 292 15.44 5.73 -29.62
CA THR A 292 16.71 5.68 -30.35
C THR A 292 17.80 6.69 -29.98
N ASP A 293 18.93 6.08 -29.56
CA ASP A 293 20.31 6.57 -29.59
C ASP A 293 20.89 7.19 -28.31
N ARG A 294 21.16 6.31 -27.32
CA ARG A 294 22.00 6.56 -26.13
C ARG A 294 23.48 6.87 -26.42
N ARG A 295 23.85 7.59 -27.49
CA ARG A 295 25.25 7.96 -27.74
C ARG A 295 25.42 9.32 -28.42
N ASN A 296 26.13 10.18 -27.69
CA ASN A 296 26.83 11.41 -28.11
C ASN A 296 25.99 12.69 -28.15
N ALA A 297 26.22 13.55 -27.16
CA ALA A 297 26.13 15.00 -27.35
C ALA A 297 27.21 15.69 -26.50
N SER A 298 28.34 16.06 -27.14
CA SER A 298 29.34 16.98 -26.60
C SER A 298 29.31 18.26 -27.43
N GLY A 299 28.80 19.35 -26.83
CA GLY A 299 28.77 20.69 -27.43
C GLY A 299 29.62 21.64 -26.59
N ALA A 300 30.77 22.04 -27.13
CA ALA A 300 31.76 22.86 -26.44
C ALA A 300 31.34 24.34 -26.31
N GLY A 301 31.29 24.85 -25.08
CA GLY A 301 31.27 26.27 -24.73
C GLY A 301 32.67 26.75 -24.34
N THR A 302 33.10 27.90 -24.85
CA THR A 302 34.45 28.43 -24.67
C THR A 302 34.60 29.17 -23.33
N GLY A 303 35.27 28.54 -22.35
CA GLY A 303 35.67 29.16 -21.08
C GLY A 303 37.04 29.85 -21.16
N VAL A 304 37.11 31.11 -20.75
CA VAL A 304 38.34 31.90 -20.58
C VAL A 304 38.88 31.65 -19.17
N THR A 305 40.07 31.08 -19.04
CA THR A 305 40.74 30.85 -17.76
C THR A 305 41.73 31.98 -17.42
N THR A 306 41.67 32.48 -16.19
CA THR A 306 42.73 33.31 -15.59
C THR A 306 43.08 32.69 -14.24
N PRO A 307 44.36 32.41 -13.93
CA PRO A 307 44.75 31.83 -12.65
C PRO A 307 44.83 32.92 -11.56
N VAL A 308 44.31 32.64 -10.37
CA VAL A 308 44.44 33.51 -9.18
C VAL A 308 45.42 32.84 -8.22
N SER A 309 46.43 33.60 -7.81
CA SER A 309 47.46 33.25 -6.83
C SER A 309 47.05 33.67 -5.42
N ASP A 310 47.61 32.97 -4.44
CA ASP A 310 47.53 33.11 -2.97
C ASP A 310 47.36 34.52 -2.39
N GLU A 311 46.62 34.54 -1.27
CA GLU A 311 46.32 35.64 -0.35
C GLU A 311 45.41 36.74 -0.91
N LEU A 312 44.11 36.67 -0.58
CA LEU A 312 43.20 37.80 -0.75
C LEU A 312 42.55 38.20 0.58
N PRO A 313 42.58 39.50 0.95
CA PRO A 313 41.68 40.04 1.97
C PRO A 313 40.23 39.93 1.48
N LEU A 314 39.28 40.08 2.41
CA LEU A 314 37.81 40.05 2.23
C LEU A 314 37.22 40.81 1.02
N ASP A 315 37.98 41.63 0.30
CA ASP A 315 37.56 42.35 -0.92
C ASP A 315 37.95 41.64 -2.24
N GLY A 316 38.61 40.48 -2.20
CA GLY A 316 39.24 39.86 -3.39
C GLY A 316 38.51 38.69 -4.05
N LEU A 317 37.50 38.08 -3.42
CA LEU A 317 36.86 36.88 -3.99
C LEU A 317 36.02 37.16 -5.25
N GLY A 318 35.80 38.43 -5.63
CA GLY A 318 35.16 38.79 -6.91
C GLY A 318 33.72 38.27 -7.07
N ILE A 319 33.13 37.82 -5.97
CA ILE A 319 31.78 37.32 -5.89
C ILE A 319 30.85 38.54 -5.77
N ASP A 320 30.34 39.04 -6.89
CA ASP A 320 29.18 39.96 -6.91
C ASP A 320 27.89 39.13 -6.73
N ARG A 321 27.79 38.48 -5.58
CA ARG A 321 26.58 37.79 -5.15
C ARG A 321 25.94 38.67 -4.10
N GLY A 322 24.61 38.76 -4.11
CA GLY A 322 23.87 39.55 -3.13
C GLY A 322 24.19 39.14 -1.68
N GLU A 323 23.44 39.69 -0.73
CA GLU A 323 23.54 39.23 0.66
C GLU A 323 23.29 37.72 0.74
N PRO A 324 24.06 36.96 1.57
CA PRO A 324 23.84 35.53 1.75
C PRO A 324 22.46 35.25 2.33
N ASP A 325 21.84 34.16 1.88
CA ASP A 325 20.54 33.70 2.37
C ASP A 325 20.61 33.29 3.85
N LEU A 326 21.75 32.74 4.27
CA LEU A 326 22.02 32.35 5.65
C LEU A 326 23.41 32.78 6.10
N THR A 327 23.49 33.44 7.27
CA THR A 327 24.75 33.69 7.99
C THR A 327 24.64 33.21 9.43
N MET A 328 25.48 32.25 9.84
CA MET A 328 25.43 31.73 11.21
C MET A 328 26.76 31.16 11.71
N VAL A 329 26.81 30.84 13.00
CA VAL A 329 27.88 30.04 13.60
C VAL A 329 27.44 28.57 13.52
N PRO A 330 28.18 27.68 12.84
CA PRO A 330 27.78 26.29 12.69
C PRO A 330 27.91 25.55 14.03
N SER A 331 27.07 24.53 14.22
CA SER A 331 27.09 23.72 15.44
C SER A 331 27.86 22.43 15.19
N LYS A 332 28.72 22.01 16.11
CA LYS A 332 29.35 20.68 16.01
C LYS A 332 28.27 19.60 16.08
N VAL A 333 28.39 18.59 15.23
CA VAL A 333 27.58 17.38 15.34
C VAL A 333 27.90 16.70 16.67
N SER A 334 26.86 16.27 17.38
CA SER A 334 26.99 15.52 18.64
C SER A 334 26.02 14.36 18.63
N PHE A 335 26.46 13.19 19.09
CA PHE A 335 25.62 12.00 19.22
C PHE A 335 25.82 11.32 20.58
N PRO A 336 24.83 10.58 21.10
CA PRO A 336 24.98 9.81 22.33
C PRO A 336 26.16 8.84 22.28
N GLY A 337 26.99 8.83 23.32
CA GLY A 337 28.23 8.03 23.36
C GLY A 337 29.48 8.73 22.80
N MET A 338 29.34 9.92 22.21
CA MET A 338 30.47 10.72 21.73
C MET A 338 31.28 11.33 22.89
N PRO A 339 32.62 11.26 22.90
CA PRO A 339 33.44 11.92 23.91
C PRO A 339 33.42 13.45 23.77
N SER A 340 33.49 14.16 24.90
CA SER A 340 33.51 15.62 24.91
C SER A 340 34.82 16.17 24.35
N ALA A 341 34.76 16.89 23.23
CA ALA A 341 35.95 17.42 22.55
C ALA A 341 36.80 18.40 23.39
N ARG A 342 36.25 18.97 24.48
CA ARG A 342 36.95 19.96 25.32
C ARG A 342 37.35 19.44 26.70
N TRP A 343 36.81 18.32 27.15
CA TRP A 343 36.98 17.84 28.52
C TRP A 343 37.14 16.34 28.56
N TRP A 344 37.91 15.85 29.52
CA TRP A 344 37.93 14.43 29.85
C TRP A 344 36.58 14.04 30.46
N GLU A 345 35.72 13.46 29.63
CA GLU A 345 34.43 12.91 30.00
C GLU A 345 34.40 11.42 29.62
N PHE A 346 33.85 10.59 30.50
CA PHE A 346 33.60 9.20 30.15
C PHE A 346 32.37 9.13 29.25
N GLU A 347 32.47 8.34 28.18
CA GLU A 347 31.38 8.10 27.23
C GLU A 347 30.10 7.63 27.96
N ASP A 348 28.94 8.00 27.42
CA ASP A 348 27.66 7.55 27.95
C ASP A 348 27.54 6.03 27.82
N GLY A 349 27.58 5.33 28.95
CA GLY A 349 27.50 3.87 29.01
C GLY A 349 26.17 3.27 28.53
N ASN A 350 25.16 4.08 28.22
CA ASN A 350 23.94 3.62 27.55
C ASN A 350 24.15 3.35 26.05
N VAL A 351 25.25 3.82 25.45
CA VAL A 351 25.60 3.58 24.05
C VAL A 351 26.92 2.84 23.96
N ASN A 352 26.89 1.66 23.34
CA ASN A 352 28.08 0.84 23.15
C ASN A 352 28.20 0.41 21.70
N LEU A 353 28.94 1.21 20.92
CA LEU A 353 29.18 0.99 19.50
C LEU A 353 29.97 -0.31 19.22
N ASP A 354 30.79 -0.79 20.16
CA ASP A 354 31.55 -2.06 20.04
C ASP A 354 30.62 -3.29 20.05
N THR A 355 29.46 -3.19 20.70
CA THR A 355 28.46 -4.28 20.73
C THR A 355 27.51 -4.28 19.53
N MET A 356 27.68 -3.33 18.60
CA MET A 356 26.82 -3.21 17.43
C MET A 356 26.95 -4.45 16.54
N GLN A 357 25.91 -5.27 16.51
CA GLN A 357 25.83 -6.41 15.60
C GLN A 357 25.41 -5.91 14.23
N VAL A 358 26.21 -6.26 13.23
CA VAL A 358 25.98 -5.89 11.83
C VAL A 358 25.78 -7.17 11.02
N GLY A 359 24.62 -7.31 10.39
CA GLY A 359 24.32 -8.37 9.43
C GLY A 359 24.86 -8.08 8.02
N PRO A 360 24.92 -9.08 7.11
CA PRO A 360 25.48 -8.93 5.76
C PRO A 360 24.85 -7.85 4.85
N GLY A 361 23.66 -7.34 5.18
CA GLY A 361 22.96 -6.28 4.43
C GLY A 361 22.87 -4.94 5.17
N GLU A 362 23.46 -4.81 6.35
CA GLU A 362 23.26 -3.62 7.20
C GLU A 362 24.37 -2.58 6.99
N VAL A 363 24.59 -2.17 5.73
CA VAL A 363 25.66 -1.23 5.36
C VAL A 363 25.53 0.11 6.08
N GLY A 364 24.31 0.63 6.27
CA GLY A 364 24.08 1.87 7.02
C GLY A 364 24.57 1.82 8.47
N LYS A 365 24.50 0.64 9.12
CA LYS A 365 25.05 0.44 10.47
C LYS A 365 26.57 0.51 10.49
N LEU A 366 27.23 -0.02 9.45
CA LEU A 366 28.69 0.09 9.29
C LEU A 366 29.11 1.52 9.06
N LEU A 367 28.40 2.26 8.18
CA LEU A 367 28.68 3.67 7.92
C LEU A 367 28.54 4.52 9.18
N LEU A 368 27.49 4.29 9.99
CA LEU A 368 27.30 4.98 11.27
C LEU A 368 28.43 4.66 12.27
N ALA A 369 28.80 3.39 12.38
CA ALA A 369 29.89 2.97 13.28
C ALA A 369 31.24 3.58 12.85
N GLU A 370 31.53 3.61 11.56
CA GLU A 370 32.74 4.24 11.00
C GLU A 370 32.75 5.74 11.26
N PHE A 371 31.65 6.44 10.94
CA PHE A 371 31.48 7.87 11.23
C PHE A 371 31.73 8.18 12.71
N ALA A 372 31.07 7.43 13.59
CA ALA A 372 31.13 7.67 15.03
C ALA A 372 32.51 7.37 15.65
N THR A 373 33.27 6.43 15.09
CA THR A 373 34.56 6.00 15.66
C THR A 373 35.76 6.75 15.09
N LEU A 374 35.72 7.17 13.82
CA LEU A 374 36.86 7.77 13.15
C LEU A 374 36.73 9.29 12.99
N TYR A 375 35.52 9.84 12.79
CA TYR A 375 35.38 11.19 12.25
C TYR A 375 34.47 12.13 13.03
N GLY A 376 33.68 11.64 13.99
CA GLY A 376 32.61 12.41 14.64
C GLY A 376 32.98 13.79 15.21
N ASN A 377 34.27 14.06 15.52
CA ASN A 377 34.73 15.28 16.18
C ASN A 377 34.86 16.52 15.28
N ASP A 378 34.87 16.33 13.96
CA ASP A 378 35.16 17.38 12.96
C ASP A 378 33.97 17.69 12.03
N TRP A 379 32.80 17.13 12.32
CA TRP A 379 31.57 17.41 11.57
C TRP A 379 30.78 18.55 12.20
N PHE A 380 30.25 19.40 11.33
CA PHE A 380 29.41 20.53 11.69
C PHE A 380 28.06 20.41 10.98
N SER A 381 27.01 20.82 11.67
CA SER A 381 25.65 20.91 11.15
C SER A 381 25.31 22.37 10.86
N LEU A 382 24.79 22.59 9.66
CA LEU A 382 24.21 23.83 9.19
C LEU A 382 22.73 23.55 8.87
N PRO A 383 21.78 23.93 9.75
CA PRO A 383 20.37 23.82 9.43
C PRO A 383 20.00 24.87 8.38
N ILE A 384 19.34 24.42 7.30
CA ILE A 384 18.77 25.27 6.25
C ILE A 384 17.25 25.04 6.28
N ASP A 385 16.48 26.11 6.36
CA ASP A 385 15.03 26.04 6.24
C ASP A 385 14.68 25.91 4.75
N VAL A 386 14.06 24.80 4.37
CA VAL A 386 13.68 24.52 2.97
C VAL A 386 12.17 24.59 2.79
N PRO A 387 11.66 25.10 1.65
CA PRO A 387 10.26 24.96 1.29
C PRO A 387 9.86 23.49 1.15
N VAL A 388 8.64 23.16 1.56
CA VAL A 388 8.07 21.82 1.39
C VAL A 388 7.89 21.54 -0.10
N GLY A 389 8.36 20.40 -0.59
CA GLY A 389 8.26 20.04 -2.00
C GLY A 389 9.20 20.86 -2.87
N SER A 390 10.50 20.82 -2.61
CA SER A 390 11.48 21.54 -3.43
C SER A 390 12.77 20.76 -3.63
N LEU A 391 13.39 20.96 -4.79
CA LEU A 391 14.78 20.62 -5.04
C LEU A 391 15.64 21.76 -4.54
N THR A 392 16.45 21.49 -3.51
CA THR A 392 17.34 22.49 -2.89
C THR A 392 18.79 22.24 -3.30
N ARG A 393 19.46 23.29 -3.78
CA ARG A 393 20.87 23.28 -4.15
C ARG A 393 21.63 24.34 -3.35
N ILE A 394 22.83 23.99 -2.87
CA ILE A 394 23.75 24.97 -2.30
C ILE A 394 24.59 25.51 -3.45
N GLU A 395 24.40 26.78 -3.80
CA GLU A 395 25.22 27.42 -4.82
C GLU A 395 26.63 27.64 -4.29
N HIS A 396 26.72 28.21 -3.09
CA HIS A 396 27.97 28.66 -2.49
C HIS A 396 27.96 28.55 -0.97
N LEU A 397 29.06 28.04 -0.43
CA LEU A 397 29.29 27.93 1.00
C LEU A 397 30.64 28.55 1.35
N LEU A 398 30.64 29.65 2.10
CA LEU A 398 31.85 30.26 2.62
C LEU A 398 31.97 29.96 4.11
N VAL A 399 33.12 29.44 4.53
CA VAL A 399 33.44 29.17 5.92
C VAL A 399 34.55 30.11 6.36
N THR A 400 34.30 30.91 7.38
CA THR A 400 35.35 31.64 8.11
C THR A 400 35.76 30.82 9.32
N ASP A 401 37.05 30.59 9.48
CA ASP A 401 37.61 29.84 10.61
C ASP A 401 38.05 30.75 11.79
N THR A 402 38.54 30.13 12.86
CA THR A 402 39.06 30.82 14.05
C THR A 402 40.25 31.74 13.79
N PHE A 403 40.97 31.55 12.68
CA PHE A 403 42.10 32.40 12.28
C PHE A 403 41.67 33.57 11.38
N GLY A 404 40.39 33.61 10.99
CA GLY A 404 39.81 34.61 10.11
C GLY A 404 40.05 34.32 8.63
N GLN A 405 40.53 33.10 8.30
CA GLN A 405 40.65 32.64 6.93
C GLN A 405 39.26 32.28 6.41
N VAL A 406 38.97 32.73 5.18
CA VAL A 406 37.71 32.44 4.49
C VAL A 406 38.00 31.41 3.41
N THR A 407 37.32 30.28 3.48
CA THR A 407 37.43 29.18 2.53
C THR A 407 36.09 28.99 1.83
N ALA A 408 36.09 28.97 0.50
CA ALA A 408 34.95 28.48 -0.27
C ALA A 408 34.95 26.95 -0.21
N VAL A 409 33.87 26.38 0.29
CA VAL A 409 33.69 24.94 0.41
C VAL A 409 32.87 24.47 -0.78
N GLU A 410 33.49 23.64 -1.61
CA GLU A 410 32.84 23.00 -2.75
C GLU A 410 32.11 21.71 -2.32
N PRO A 411 31.08 21.27 -3.06
CA PRO A 411 30.45 19.97 -2.85
C PRO A 411 31.48 18.83 -2.95
N VAL A 412 31.25 17.75 -2.19
CA VAL A 412 32.13 16.56 -2.19
C VAL A 412 31.97 15.72 -3.48
N THR A 413 30.91 15.95 -4.26
CA THR A 413 30.69 15.27 -5.54
C THR A 413 31.63 15.83 -6.62
N PRO A 414 32.30 14.98 -7.41
CA PRO A 414 33.21 15.44 -8.46
C PRO A 414 32.45 16.26 -9.50
N ASP A 415 33.02 17.41 -9.89
CA ASP A 415 32.48 18.25 -10.95
C ASP A 415 32.30 17.44 -12.26
N ARG A 416 31.11 17.52 -12.85
CA ARG A 416 30.90 17.16 -14.26
C ARG A 416 31.63 18.19 -15.11
N GLU A 417 32.91 17.99 -15.44
CA GLU A 417 33.45 18.43 -16.73
C GLU A 417 34.86 17.89 -17.06
N THR A 418 34.95 17.20 -18.19
CA THR A 418 36.10 17.27 -19.12
C THR A 418 37.49 16.86 -18.63
N THR A 419 37.69 15.58 -18.31
CA THR A 419 39.03 14.99 -18.50
C THR A 419 38.97 13.95 -19.61
N THR A 420 39.14 14.40 -20.86
CA THR A 420 40.05 13.65 -21.74
C THR A 420 41.34 13.49 -20.97
N ALA A 421 41.92 12.29 -20.99
CA ALA A 421 43.07 11.83 -20.22
C ALA A 421 44.38 12.62 -20.46
N GLU A 422 44.37 13.93 -20.23
CA GLU A 422 45.55 14.78 -20.17
C GLU A 422 45.47 15.58 -18.87
N GLU A 423 46.20 15.05 -17.88
CA GLU A 423 46.90 15.75 -16.79
C GLU A 423 46.47 17.21 -16.59
N THR A 424 45.44 17.41 -15.77
CA THR A 424 45.29 18.67 -15.03
C THR A 424 45.86 18.43 -13.64
N ASP A 425 46.73 19.33 -13.19
CA ASP A 425 47.22 19.44 -11.82
C ASP A 425 46.02 19.61 -10.87
N GLN A 426 45.33 18.52 -10.57
CA GLN A 426 44.60 18.40 -9.31
C GLN A 426 45.69 18.47 -8.25
N SER A 427 45.64 19.49 -7.40
CA SER A 427 46.57 19.61 -6.27
C SER A 427 46.65 18.28 -5.55
N GLU A 428 47.87 17.75 -5.37
CA GLU A 428 48.13 16.49 -4.66
C GLU A 428 47.40 16.45 -3.29
N GLU A 429 47.08 17.59 -2.67
CA GLU A 429 46.27 17.71 -1.45
C GLU A 429 44.82 17.19 -1.55
N ALA A 430 44.17 17.22 -2.72
CA ALA A 430 42.81 16.69 -2.89
C ALA A 430 42.78 15.15 -2.95
N ASP A 431 43.88 14.55 -3.39
CA ASP A 431 44.10 13.09 -3.43
C ASP A 431 44.75 12.56 -2.14
N GLU A 432 45.37 13.44 -1.32
CA GLU A 432 46.07 13.07 -0.09
C GLU A 432 45.18 13.02 1.17
N GLY A 433 43.93 13.46 1.08
CA GLY A 433 42.94 13.20 2.12
C GLY A 433 42.55 11.72 2.18
N ASN A 434 42.28 11.20 3.38
CA ASN A 434 41.86 9.80 3.62
C ASN A 434 40.61 9.35 2.81
N TYR A 435 39.97 10.30 2.11
CA TYR A 435 38.75 10.13 1.32
C TYR A 435 38.83 10.52 -0.16
N GLY A 436 39.89 11.21 -0.61
CA GLY A 436 40.01 11.63 -2.02
C GLY A 436 39.94 10.43 -2.97
N GLY A 437 40.65 9.36 -2.60
CA GLY A 437 40.63 8.09 -3.33
C GLY A 437 39.34 7.26 -3.19
N ALA A 438 38.43 7.58 -2.27
CA ALA A 438 37.15 6.88 -2.10
C ALA A 438 36.03 7.54 -2.94
N VAL A 439 35.98 8.88 -2.94
CA VAL A 439 35.05 9.69 -3.74
C VAL A 439 35.32 9.53 -5.25
N ALA A 440 36.60 9.55 -5.65
CA ALA A 440 36.98 9.31 -7.04
C ALA A 440 36.61 7.89 -7.52
N LYS A 441 36.60 6.90 -6.62
CA LYS A 441 36.22 5.51 -6.93
C LYS A 441 34.73 5.24 -6.90
N SER A 442 33.95 6.05 -6.17
CA SER A 442 32.49 5.96 -6.15
C SER A 442 31.83 6.57 -7.39
N GLY A 443 32.62 7.23 -8.27
CA GLY A 443 32.08 7.90 -9.45
C GLY A 443 31.16 9.06 -9.10
N GLY A 444 31.33 9.66 -7.92
CA GLY A 444 30.46 10.73 -7.43
C GLY A 444 29.15 10.28 -6.81
N TRP A 445 28.93 8.96 -6.65
CA TRP A 445 27.77 8.46 -5.91
C TRP A 445 27.77 8.98 -4.48
N ASN A 446 26.63 9.50 -4.04
CA ASN A 446 26.37 9.84 -2.66
C ASN A 446 24.96 9.42 -2.24
N VAL A 447 24.77 9.23 -0.94
CA VAL A 447 23.49 8.75 -0.39
C VAL A 447 22.41 9.81 -0.45
N PHE A 448 22.73 11.09 -0.25
CA PHE A 448 21.76 12.11 0.15
C PHE A 448 21.49 13.21 -0.89
N THR A 449 22.12 13.17 -2.06
CA THR A 449 21.85 14.17 -3.11
C THR A 449 21.80 13.50 -4.46
N HIS A 450 21.20 14.17 -5.43
CA HIS A 450 21.34 13.80 -6.83
C HIS A 450 22.53 14.58 -7.41
N PRO A 451 23.63 13.90 -7.76
CA PRO A 451 24.80 14.55 -8.34
C PRO A 451 24.59 14.92 -9.82
N ASP A 452 23.74 14.17 -10.53
CA ASP A 452 23.52 14.29 -11.97
C ASP A 452 22.18 14.98 -12.28
N LEU A 453 22.01 16.23 -11.85
CA LEU A 453 20.83 17.03 -12.16
C LEU A 453 20.93 17.63 -13.59
N PRO A 454 19.98 17.37 -14.49
CA PRO A 454 19.90 18.03 -15.79
C PRO A 454 19.83 19.54 -15.64
N ASN A 455 20.49 20.27 -16.54
CA ASN A 455 20.48 21.74 -16.61
C ASN A 455 21.06 22.48 -15.38
N HIS A 456 21.54 21.76 -14.37
CA HIS A 456 22.14 22.32 -13.16
C HIS A 456 23.62 21.94 -13.07
N ASP A 457 24.46 22.85 -12.56
CA ASP A 457 25.91 22.65 -12.39
C ASP A 457 26.30 22.15 -10.98
N ARG A 458 25.33 22.09 -10.05
CA ARG A 458 25.53 21.66 -8.66
C ARG A 458 24.60 20.51 -8.27
N PRO A 459 25.03 19.62 -7.35
CA PRO A 459 24.16 18.61 -6.78
C PRO A 459 23.04 19.23 -5.95
N GLY A 460 21.92 18.52 -5.81
CA GLY A 460 20.77 18.97 -5.04
C GLY A 460 20.07 17.84 -4.31
N LEU A 461 19.36 18.19 -3.24
CA LEU A 461 18.47 17.26 -2.53
C LEU A 461 17.03 17.63 -2.84
N PHE A 462 16.30 16.68 -3.42
CA PHE A 462 14.87 16.80 -3.57
C PHE A 462 14.17 16.37 -2.28
N TYR A 463 13.43 17.28 -1.67
CA TYR A 463 12.60 16.99 -0.50
C TYR A 463 11.13 17.02 -0.91
N PRO A 464 10.50 15.85 -1.19
CA PRO A 464 9.13 15.79 -1.67
C PRO A 464 8.13 16.28 -0.61
N PRO A 465 6.95 16.79 -1.00
CA PRO A 465 5.93 17.23 -0.07
C PRO A 465 5.17 16.02 0.51
N VAL A 466 5.79 15.38 1.50
CA VAL A 466 5.33 14.10 2.09
C VAL A 466 4.66 14.27 3.45
N LEU A 467 3.90 13.26 3.86
CA LEU A 467 3.20 13.23 5.15
C LEU A 467 4.17 13.05 6.32
N GLY A 468 3.98 13.88 7.36
CA GLY A 468 4.67 13.68 8.64
C GLY A 468 4.08 12.53 9.46
N ALA A 469 2.74 12.49 9.57
CA ALA A 469 2.01 11.42 10.25
C ALA A 469 0.58 11.34 9.72
N ASN A 470 0.03 10.13 9.68
CA ASN A 470 -1.34 9.83 9.31
C ASN A 470 -1.99 8.86 10.32
N HIS A 471 -3.31 8.75 10.26
CA HIS A 471 -4.08 7.68 10.89
C HIS A 471 -4.51 6.71 9.80
N ALA A 472 -4.28 5.42 10.00
CA ALA A 472 -4.78 4.37 9.10
C ALA A 472 -5.81 3.51 9.83
N SER A 473 -6.84 3.07 9.12
CA SER A 473 -7.79 2.06 9.58
C SER A 473 -7.10 0.69 9.69
N ASP A 474 -7.81 -0.27 10.29
CA ASP A 474 -7.51 -1.68 10.02
C ASP A 474 -7.70 -1.95 8.50
N PRO A 475 -7.00 -2.93 7.90
CA PRO A 475 -7.21 -3.31 6.51
C PRO A 475 -8.67 -3.66 6.24
N VAL A 476 -9.27 -3.00 5.26
CA VAL A 476 -10.58 -3.36 4.71
C VAL A 476 -10.44 -4.44 3.64
N GLU A 477 -9.26 -4.54 3.03
CA GLU A 477 -8.89 -5.65 2.15
C GLU A 477 -7.46 -6.11 2.45
N ARG A 478 -7.23 -7.41 2.35
CA ARG A 478 -5.92 -8.03 2.52
C ARG A 478 -5.83 -9.30 1.68
N VAL A 479 -4.98 -9.23 0.66
CA VAL A 479 -4.71 -10.33 -0.27
C VAL A 479 -3.28 -10.82 -0.08
N LEU A 480 -3.12 -12.14 -0.05
CA LEU A 480 -1.81 -12.79 -0.08
C LEU A 480 -1.64 -13.51 -1.42
N PHE A 481 -0.63 -13.12 -2.19
CA PHE A 481 -0.14 -13.89 -3.32
C PHE A 481 0.96 -14.83 -2.82
N ALA A 482 0.83 -16.12 -3.08
CA ALA A 482 1.79 -17.12 -2.62
C ALA A 482 2.01 -18.23 -3.65
N ARG A 483 3.23 -18.77 -3.69
CA ARG A 483 3.54 -20.01 -4.41
C ARG A 483 3.31 -21.21 -3.48
N ASP A 484 2.62 -22.22 -3.99
CA ASP A 484 2.54 -23.56 -3.43
C ASP A 484 3.47 -24.47 -4.23
N GLU A 485 4.66 -24.71 -3.68
CA GLU A 485 5.70 -25.55 -4.29
C GLU A 485 5.28 -27.02 -4.40
N MET A 486 4.37 -27.51 -3.53
CA MET A 486 3.88 -28.89 -3.60
C MET A 486 2.87 -29.08 -4.73
N ALA A 487 1.99 -28.09 -4.94
CA ALA A 487 1.05 -28.07 -6.04
C ALA A 487 1.68 -27.59 -7.36
N ASN A 488 2.87 -26.99 -7.31
CA ASN A 488 3.53 -26.30 -8.43
C ASN A 488 2.62 -25.25 -9.07
N MET A 489 1.99 -24.43 -8.22
CA MET A 489 1.03 -23.41 -8.60
C MET A 489 1.17 -22.15 -7.74
N ALA A 490 0.69 -21.02 -8.26
CA ALA A 490 0.51 -19.80 -7.49
C ALA A 490 -0.97 -19.62 -7.11
N PHE A 491 -1.23 -18.85 -6.06
CA PHE A 491 -2.57 -18.50 -5.61
C PHE A 491 -2.63 -17.03 -5.20
N GLY A 492 -3.72 -16.36 -5.55
CA GLY A 492 -4.20 -15.18 -4.86
C GLY A 492 -5.15 -15.62 -3.76
N ILE A 493 -4.96 -15.14 -2.53
CA ILE A 493 -5.72 -15.59 -1.36
C ILE A 493 -6.35 -14.37 -0.70
N GLU A 494 -7.67 -14.28 -0.74
CA GLU A 494 -8.42 -13.23 -0.05
C GLU A 494 -8.54 -13.58 1.43
N LEU A 495 -7.81 -12.86 2.28
CA LEU A 495 -7.90 -13.06 3.74
C LEU A 495 -8.94 -12.12 4.36
N ILE A 496 -9.02 -10.91 3.82
CA ILE A 496 -9.98 -9.87 4.19
C ILE A 496 -10.47 -9.21 2.91
N THR A 497 -11.79 -9.03 2.77
CA THR A 497 -12.41 -8.18 1.74
C THR A 497 -13.37 -7.20 2.38
N GLU A 498 -13.74 -6.14 1.68
CA GLU A 498 -14.79 -5.23 2.14
C GLU A 498 -16.14 -5.92 1.96
N ASP A 499 -16.98 -5.91 2.99
CA ASP A 499 -18.33 -6.48 2.95
C ASP A 499 -19.33 -5.47 2.36
N ALA A 500 -20.58 -5.88 2.15
CA ALA A 500 -21.58 -5.00 1.53
C ALA A 500 -22.01 -3.80 2.43
N VAL A 501 -21.55 -3.73 3.69
CA VAL A 501 -21.71 -2.56 4.56
C VAL A 501 -20.49 -1.63 4.50
N GLY A 502 -19.33 -2.11 4.04
CA GLY A 502 -18.06 -1.38 4.07
C GLY A 502 -17.09 -1.84 5.16
N ASP A 503 -17.44 -2.91 5.89
CA ASP A 503 -16.66 -3.44 7.00
C ASP A 503 -15.71 -4.57 6.55
N PRO A 504 -14.60 -4.84 7.25
CA PRO A 504 -13.70 -5.94 6.93
C PRO A 504 -14.33 -7.34 7.14
N LEU A 505 -14.58 -8.07 6.06
CA LEU A 505 -15.00 -9.48 6.04
C LEU A 505 -13.81 -10.43 6.06
N LYS A 506 -13.71 -11.29 7.08
CA LYS A 506 -12.61 -12.25 7.21
C LYS A 506 -13.00 -13.63 6.68
N TRP A 507 -12.55 -13.97 5.47
CA TRP A 507 -12.89 -15.23 4.80
C TRP A 507 -12.53 -16.51 5.57
N ARG A 508 -11.50 -16.49 6.42
CA ARG A 508 -11.16 -17.65 7.28
C ARG A 508 -12.15 -17.89 8.42
N GLU A 509 -12.89 -16.86 8.80
CA GLU A 509 -13.83 -16.87 9.92
C GLU A 509 -15.28 -16.88 9.43
N TYR A 510 -15.52 -16.49 8.17
CA TYR A 510 -16.82 -16.39 7.54
C TYR A 510 -17.14 -17.60 6.66
N THR A 511 -18.40 -18.03 6.65
CA THR A 511 -18.92 -19.03 5.72
C THR A 511 -20.13 -18.45 4.98
N PRO A 512 -20.08 -18.30 3.64
CA PRO A 512 -21.19 -17.75 2.86
C PRO A 512 -22.49 -18.52 3.04
N ALA A 513 -23.60 -17.79 3.09
CA ALA A 513 -24.94 -18.38 3.02
C ALA A 513 -25.11 -19.07 1.67
N THR A 514 -25.48 -20.35 1.69
CA THR A 514 -25.63 -21.16 0.46
C THR A 514 -26.60 -22.31 0.68
N LEU A 515 -27.03 -22.96 -0.40
CA LEU A 515 -27.85 -24.18 -0.34
C LEU A 515 -26.97 -25.42 -0.54
N ALA A 516 -26.49 -26.00 0.56
CA ALA A 516 -25.73 -27.25 0.53
C ALA A 516 -26.65 -28.48 0.55
N VAL A 517 -26.24 -29.55 -0.13
CA VAL A 517 -26.93 -30.85 -0.07
C VAL A 517 -26.46 -31.60 1.19
N ASP A 518 -27.33 -31.76 2.18
CA ASP A 518 -27.06 -32.53 3.41
C ASP A 518 -27.19 -34.04 3.14
N VAL A 519 -28.29 -34.47 2.52
CA VAL A 519 -28.47 -35.87 2.15
C VAL A 519 -29.32 -36.05 0.89
N VAL A 520 -28.92 -36.97 0.02
CA VAL A 520 -29.77 -37.52 -1.05
C VAL A 520 -30.18 -38.94 -0.66
N GLN A 521 -31.42 -39.11 -0.23
CA GLN A 521 -31.96 -40.42 0.12
C GLN A 521 -32.67 -41.03 -1.10
N THR A 522 -32.04 -42.01 -1.73
CA THR A 522 -32.64 -42.79 -2.83
C THR A 522 -33.54 -43.90 -2.29
N ALA A 523 -34.58 -44.27 -3.05
CA ALA A 523 -35.49 -45.36 -2.69
C ALA A 523 -36.17 -45.95 -3.91
N ALA A 524 -36.68 -47.19 -3.78
CA ALA A 524 -37.41 -47.85 -4.86
C ALA A 524 -38.77 -47.20 -5.21
N THR A 525 -39.24 -46.23 -4.41
CA THR A 525 -40.52 -45.54 -4.59
C THR A 525 -40.38 -44.05 -4.30
N ALA A 526 -41.11 -43.21 -5.06
CA ALA A 526 -41.12 -41.75 -4.85
C ALA A 526 -41.43 -41.32 -3.42
N ALA A 527 -42.29 -42.06 -2.70
CA ALA A 527 -42.65 -41.75 -1.32
C ALA A 527 -41.51 -41.96 -0.30
N GLY A 528 -40.48 -42.73 -0.66
CA GLY A 528 -39.31 -42.98 0.18
C GLY A 528 -38.09 -42.14 -0.20
N GLU A 529 -38.19 -41.36 -1.29
CA GLU A 529 -37.12 -40.52 -1.79
C GLU A 529 -37.24 -39.09 -1.28
N ARG A 530 -36.10 -38.52 -0.90
CA ARG A 530 -36.00 -37.12 -0.49
C ARG A 530 -34.59 -36.60 -0.65
N VAL A 531 -34.48 -35.30 -0.82
CA VAL A 531 -33.23 -34.56 -0.67
C VAL A 531 -33.40 -33.60 0.50
N ARG A 532 -32.46 -33.62 1.44
CA ARG A 532 -32.36 -32.58 2.46
C ARG A 532 -31.25 -31.62 2.06
N PHE A 533 -31.58 -30.35 2.12
CA PHE A 533 -30.66 -29.25 1.98
C PHE A 533 -30.45 -28.58 3.33
N THR A 534 -29.31 -27.94 3.50
CA THR A 534 -28.98 -27.15 4.68
C THR A 534 -28.28 -25.87 4.27
N ASN A 535 -28.44 -24.80 5.04
CA ASN A 535 -27.62 -23.62 4.94
C ASN A 535 -26.48 -23.71 5.97
N PRO A 536 -25.24 -24.06 5.56
CA PRO A 536 -24.11 -24.13 6.49
C PRO A 536 -23.53 -22.74 6.82
N GLY A 537 -23.90 -21.70 6.08
CA GLY A 537 -23.37 -20.35 6.23
C GLY A 537 -23.96 -19.59 7.41
N GLU A 538 -23.38 -18.42 7.66
CA GLU A 538 -23.76 -17.56 8.79
C GLU A 538 -24.97 -16.66 8.51
N GLY A 539 -25.24 -16.38 7.24
CA GLY A 539 -26.33 -15.51 6.81
C GLY A 539 -27.56 -16.26 6.33
N THR A 540 -28.60 -15.51 5.97
CA THR A 540 -29.86 -16.06 5.43
C THR A 540 -29.76 -16.27 3.92
N VAL A 541 -30.26 -17.41 3.40
CA VAL A 541 -30.39 -17.65 1.95
C VAL A 541 -31.86 -17.81 1.54
N ASP A 542 -32.31 -17.05 0.53
CA ASP A 542 -33.61 -17.25 -0.11
C ASP A 542 -33.46 -18.05 -1.40
N VAL A 543 -33.99 -19.27 -1.39
CA VAL A 543 -33.93 -20.18 -2.54
C VAL A 543 -35.21 -20.14 -3.38
N GLY A 544 -36.09 -19.17 -3.15
CA GLY A 544 -37.30 -18.95 -3.94
C GLY A 544 -36.98 -18.80 -5.44
N GLY A 545 -37.57 -19.65 -6.27
CA GLY A 545 -37.34 -19.66 -7.71
C GLY A 545 -36.07 -20.38 -8.18
N TRP A 546 -35.23 -20.88 -7.26
CA TRP A 546 -34.10 -21.75 -7.61
C TRP A 546 -34.61 -23.10 -8.13
N THR A 547 -33.75 -23.87 -8.79
CA THR A 547 -34.11 -25.19 -9.30
C THR A 547 -33.18 -26.30 -8.83
N VAL A 548 -33.74 -27.48 -8.63
CA VAL A 548 -33.01 -28.73 -8.42
C VAL A 548 -33.29 -29.64 -9.61
N GLU A 549 -32.23 -30.08 -10.29
CA GLU A 549 -32.30 -30.84 -11.54
C GLU A 549 -31.51 -32.15 -11.41
N SER A 550 -32.03 -33.24 -11.98
CA SER A 550 -31.28 -34.48 -12.16
C SER A 550 -30.59 -34.56 -13.53
N ASP A 551 -29.51 -35.34 -13.64
CA ASP A 551 -28.88 -35.71 -14.92
C ASP A 551 -29.83 -36.44 -15.90
N THR A 552 -30.96 -36.94 -15.39
CA THR A 552 -32.03 -37.57 -16.18
C THR A 552 -33.07 -36.57 -16.72
N GLY A 553 -32.92 -35.27 -16.43
CA GLY A 553 -33.73 -34.17 -16.96
C GLY A 553 -35.00 -33.85 -16.16
N GLU A 554 -35.11 -34.32 -14.92
CA GLU A 554 -36.21 -33.97 -14.03
C GLU A 554 -35.87 -32.74 -13.20
N THR A 555 -36.74 -31.72 -13.23
CA THR A 555 -36.49 -30.44 -12.55
C THR A 555 -37.61 -30.08 -11.56
N TYR A 556 -37.21 -29.65 -10.36
CA TYR A 556 -38.08 -29.01 -9.36
C TYR A 556 -37.70 -27.53 -9.24
N THR A 557 -38.69 -26.64 -9.17
CA THR A 557 -38.46 -25.20 -8.91
C THR A 557 -39.05 -24.86 -7.55
N PHE A 558 -38.25 -24.26 -6.68
CA PHE A 558 -38.69 -23.81 -5.36
C PHE A 558 -39.76 -22.70 -5.50
N PRO A 559 -40.86 -22.74 -4.73
CA PRO A 559 -41.91 -21.71 -4.80
C PRO A 559 -41.39 -20.32 -4.42
N ALA A 560 -41.45 -19.36 -5.35
CA ALA A 560 -41.04 -17.98 -5.08
C ALA A 560 -42.02 -17.25 -4.13
N ASP A 561 -41.50 -16.33 -3.32
CA ASP A 561 -42.25 -15.36 -2.51
C ASP A 561 -43.21 -15.99 -1.46
N THR A 562 -42.90 -17.21 -0.99
CA THR A 562 -43.74 -17.93 -0.01
C THR A 562 -43.27 -17.82 1.44
N GLY A 563 -42.03 -17.36 1.68
CA GLY A 563 -41.40 -17.33 3.01
C GLY A 563 -40.93 -18.69 3.53
N ASP A 564 -41.47 -19.79 3.00
CA ASP A 564 -41.08 -21.18 3.32
C ASP A 564 -39.83 -21.65 2.54
N THR A 565 -39.23 -20.78 1.72
CA THR A 565 -38.00 -21.01 0.94
C THR A 565 -36.82 -20.18 1.43
N THR A 566 -36.96 -19.54 2.58
CA THR A 566 -35.88 -18.81 3.25
C THR A 566 -35.26 -19.71 4.31
N LEU A 567 -33.93 -19.78 4.34
CA LEU A 567 -33.16 -20.63 5.25
C LEU A 567 -32.20 -19.76 6.06
N ASP A 568 -32.45 -19.64 7.36
CA ASP A 568 -31.50 -19.04 8.29
C ASP A 568 -30.26 -19.94 8.45
N ALA A 569 -29.21 -19.44 9.10
CA ALA A 569 -28.00 -20.20 9.40
C ALA A 569 -28.32 -21.54 10.09
N THR A 570 -27.73 -22.63 9.59
CA THR A 570 -27.92 -24.03 10.03
C THR A 570 -29.32 -24.62 9.82
N GLU A 571 -30.26 -23.87 9.24
CA GLU A 571 -31.60 -24.37 8.93
C GLU A 571 -31.56 -25.36 7.76
N SER A 572 -32.56 -26.24 7.70
CA SER A 572 -32.68 -27.26 6.66
C SER A 572 -34.04 -27.26 5.97
N LEU A 573 -34.01 -27.53 4.67
CA LEU A 573 -35.18 -27.70 3.80
C LEU A 573 -35.17 -29.11 3.22
N THR A 574 -36.28 -29.84 3.29
CA THR A 574 -36.39 -31.18 2.73
C THR A 574 -37.36 -31.22 1.56
N LEU A 575 -36.86 -31.61 0.38
CA LEU A 575 -37.66 -31.90 -0.81
C LEU A 575 -37.98 -33.39 -0.87
N TYR A 576 -39.24 -33.75 -0.65
CA TYR A 576 -39.76 -35.10 -0.85
C TYR A 576 -40.19 -35.30 -2.30
N THR A 577 -39.75 -36.39 -2.94
CA THR A 577 -40.10 -36.68 -4.33
C THR A 577 -41.59 -37.02 -4.50
N GLY A 578 -42.18 -37.69 -3.52
CA GLY A 578 -43.56 -38.18 -3.56
C GLY A 578 -44.67 -37.12 -3.38
N GLN A 579 -45.90 -37.59 -3.16
CA GLN A 579 -47.07 -36.75 -2.87
C GLN A 579 -47.07 -36.23 -1.42
N GLY A 580 -47.54 -35.01 -1.21
CA GLY A 580 -47.78 -34.43 0.11
C GLY A 580 -48.38 -33.02 0.02
N THR A 581 -48.31 -32.28 1.12
CA THR A 581 -48.77 -30.88 1.20
C THR A 581 -47.70 -30.06 1.90
N ASP A 582 -47.36 -28.90 1.32
CA ASP A 582 -46.35 -27.96 1.84
C ASP A 582 -46.89 -27.15 3.04
N ALA A 583 -47.52 -27.83 4.00
CA ALA A 583 -48.13 -27.22 5.18
C ALA A 583 -47.20 -27.22 6.39
N GLU A 584 -46.12 -27.99 6.35
CA GLU A 584 -45.09 -28.05 7.38
C GLU A 584 -43.88 -27.21 6.93
N PRO A 585 -43.42 -26.23 7.73
CA PRO A 585 -42.23 -25.45 7.40
C PRO A 585 -41.01 -26.35 7.16
N GLY A 586 -40.23 -26.05 6.13
CA GLY A 586 -39.05 -26.83 5.77
C GLY A 586 -39.33 -28.17 5.08
N ALA A 587 -40.59 -28.49 4.72
CA ALA A 587 -40.96 -29.69 3.98
C ALA A 587 -41.72 -29.36 2.68
N LEU A 588 -41.11 -29.68 1.54
CA LEU A 588 -41.67 -29.47 0.20
C LEU A 588 -41.92 -30.80 -0.50
N PHE A 589 -42.97 -30.87 -1.31
CA PHE A 589 -43.36 -32.09 -2.03
C PHE A 589 -43.42 -31.89 -3.54
N TRP A 590 -42.62 -32.65 -4.28
CA TRP A 590 -42.56 -32.58 -5.75
C TRP A 590 -43.80 -33.20 -6.43
N GLY A 591 -44.50 -34.10 -5.74
CA GLY A 591 -45.72 -34.71 -6.29
C GLY A 591 -45.46 -35.69 -7.44
N LYS A 592 -44.26 -36.29 -7.52
CA LYS A 592 -43.96 -37.35 -8.49
C LYS A 592 -44.58 -38.68 -8.05
N ALA A 593 -44.95 -39.50 -9.03
CA ALA A 593 -45.41 -40.88 -8.81
C ALA A 593 -44.28 -41.91 -8.90
N SER A 594 -43.17 -41.54 -9.54
CA SER A 594 -41.99 -42.38 -9.77
C SER A 594 -40.77 -41.78 -9.08
N PRO A 595 -39.81 -42.60 -8.62
CA PRO A 595 -38.54 -42.11 -8.08
C PRO A 595 -37.74 -41.37 -9.15
N VAL A 596 -36.99 -40.35 -8.72
CA VAL A 596 -36.08 -39.51 -9.54
C VAL A 596 -34.62 -39.84 -9.19
N TRP A 597 -34.28 -39.82 -7.90
CA TRP A 597 -32.88 -39.85 -7.46
C TRP A 597 -32.25 -41.23 -7.57
N GLY A 598 -33.02 -42.31 -7.39
CA GLY A 598 -32.55 -43.68 -7.56
C GLY A 598 -32.22 -44.05 -9.01
N GLN A 599 -32.46 -43.17 -9.99
CA GLN A 599 -32.11 -43.35 -11.40
C GLN A 599 -31.11 -42.30 -11.90
N SER A 600 -30.68 -41.39 -11.02
CA SER A 600 -29.83 -40.26 -11.34
C SER A 600 -28.45 -40.49 -10.76
N SER A 601 -27.41 -39.99 -11.43
CA SER A 601 -26.02 -40.04 -10.92
C SER A 601 -25.58 -38.68 -10.37
N GLU A 602 -26.40 -37.65 -10.53
CA GLU A 602 -26.02 -36.26 -10.28
C GLU A 602 -27.25 -35.41 -9.96
N LEU A 603 -27.07 -34.47 -9.04
CA LEU A 603 -28.02 -33.43 -8.66
C LEU A 603 -27.37 -32.06 -8.86
N THR A 604 -28.04 -31.22 -9.63
CA THR A 604 -27.60 -29.86 -9.93
C THR A 604 -28.57 -28.86 -9.32
N ILE A 605 -28.03 -27.90 -8.55
CA ILE A 605 -28.78 -26.76 -8.01
C ILE A 605 -28.45 -25.54 -8.86
N ARG A 606 -29.47 -24.81 -9.32
CA ARG A 606 -29.33 -23.53 -10.01
C ARG A 606 -30.06 -22.43 -9.25
N ASN A 607 -29.46 -21.24 -9.19
CA ASN A 607 -30.12 -20.06 -8.64
C ASN A 607 -31.24 -19.56 -9.56
N ARG A 608 -31.91 -18.46 -9.17
CA ARG A 608 -33.04 -17.87 -9.91
C ARG A 608 -32.63 -17.38 -11.30
N GLU A 609 -31.37 -17.03 -11.49
CA GLU A 609 -30.75 -16.56 -12.73
C GLU A 609 -30.34 -17.72 -13.65
N GLY A 610 -30.34 -18.96 -13.14
CA GLY A 610 -29.97 -20.18 -13.87
C GLY A 610 -28.49 -20.58 -13.75
N THR A 611 -27.69 -19.82 -12.98
CA THR A 611 -26.30 -20.14 -12.64
C THR A 611 -26.26 -21.36 -11.74
N ILE A 612 -25.34 -22.30 -11.99
CA ILE A 612 -25.17 -23.47 -11.12
C ILE A 612 -24.57 -22.98 -9.79
N VAL A 613 -25.22 -23.36 -8.69
CA VAL A 613 -24.73 -23.09 -7.33
C VAL A 613 -23.98 -24.30 -6.79
N ARG A 614 -24.47 -25.51 -7.09
CA ARG A 614 -23.89 -26.74 -6.59
C ARG A 614 -24.16 -27.88 -7.53
N ASN A 615 -23.18 -28.75 -7.68
CA ASN A 615 -23.30 -30.05 -8.27
C ASN A 615 -22.96 -31.13 -7.22
N THR A 616 -23.77 -32.18 -7.12
CA THR A 616 -23.60 -33.26 -6.14
C THR A 616 -23.81 -34.61 -6.81
N PHE A 617 -22.78 -35.47 -6.73
CA PHE A 617 -22.88 -36.85 -7.21
C PHE A 617 -23.87 -37.65 -6.35
N ILE A 618 -24.76 -38.39 -7.01
CA ILE A 618 -25.71 -39.31 -6.40
C ILE A 618 -25.20 -40.73 -6.57
N GLY A 619 -24.78 -41.35 -5.46
CA GLY A 619 -24.44 -42.77 -5.44
C GLY A 619 -23.67 -43.16 -4.20
N ASP A 620 -23.74 -44.46 -3.88
CA ASP A 620 -22.81 -45.07 -2.93
C ASP A 620 -21.51 -45.44 -3.66
N PRO A 621 -20.33 -45.42 -3.00
CA PRO A 621 -19.15 -46.02 -3.56
C PRO A 621 -19.45 -47.48 -3.95
N ALA A 622 -19.01 -47.90 -5.15
CA ALA A 622 -19.26 -49.24 -5.66
C ALA A 622 -18.82 -50.35 -4.68
N ASN A 623 -17.88 -50.03 -3.77
CA ASN A 623 -17.59 -50.80 -2.57
C ASN A 623 -17.18 -49.85 -1.42
N PRO A 624 -17.93 -49.76 -0.32
CA PRO A 624 -17.62 -48.87 0.80
C PRO A 624 -16.37 -49.28 1.59
N ASN A 625 -15.79 -50.45 1.32
CA ASN A 625 -14.54 -50.90 1.94
C ASN A 625 -13.29 -50.56 1.12
N LEU A 626 -13.44 -49.90 -0.03
CA LEU A 626 -12.31 -49.46 -0.85
C LEU A 626 -12.12 -47.94 -0.69
N PRO A 627 -10.86 -47.46 -0.76
CA PRO A 627 -10.58 -46.03 -0.82
C PRO A 627 -11.26 -45.37 -2.02
N ASP A 628 -11.80 -44.17 -1.81
CA ASP A 628 -12.39 -43.34 -2.86
C ASP A 628 -11.26 -42.61 -3.62
N TYR A 629 -11.23 -42.75 -4.93
CA TYR A 629 -10.22 -42.09 -5.76
C TYR A 629 -10.72 -40.72 -6.19
N ARG A 630 -9.93 -39.70 -5.88
CA ARG A 630 -10.21 -38.30 -6.20
C ARG A 630 -9.12 -37.79 -7.15
N LEU A 631 -9.55 -37.29 -8.31
CA LEU A 631 -8.65 -36.72 -9.31
C LEU A 631 -7.96 -35.45 -8.79
N VAL A 632 -8.72 -34.61 -8.09
CA VAL A 632 -8.27 -33.34 -7.51
C VAL A 632 -8.95 -33.16 -6.15
N SER A 633 -8.32 -32.43 -5.25
CA SER A 633 -8.94 -32.00 -3.98
C SER A 633 -9.52 -30.61 -4.14
N ASP A 634 -10.54 -30.33 -3.35
CA ASP A 634 -11.08 -28.97 -3.26
C ASP A 634 -10.08 -28.07 -2.53
N VAL A 635 -10.07 -26.80 -2.91
CA VAL A 635 -9.38 -25.72 -2.20
C VAL A 635 -10.46 -24.80 -1.63
N GLU A 636 -10.17 -24.10 -0.54
CA GLU A 636 -11.12 -23.16 0.06
C GLU A 636 -11.55 -22.08 -0.94
N ASP A 637 -12.81 -21.62 -0.84
CA ASP A 637 -13.45 -20.73 -1.83
C ASP A 637 -12.78 -19.34 -1.98
N TYR A 638 -11.89 -18.97 -1.06
CA TYR A 638 -11.13 -17.71 -1.06
C TYR A 638 -9.68 -17.88 -1.56
N TRP A 639 -9.34 -19.04 -2.12
CA TRP A 639 -8.05 -19.32 -2.76
C TRP A 639 -8.24 -19.44 -4.27
N PHE A 640 -7.72 -18.45 -4.99
CA PHE A 640 -7.88 -18.32 -6.42
C PHE A 640 -6.59 -18.75 -7.12
N PRO A 641 -6.62 -19.83 -7.93
CA PRO A 641 -5.42 -20.34 -8.58
C PRO A 641 -4.93 -19.38 -9.66
N LEU A 642 -3.62 -19.14 -9.67
CA LEU A 642 -2.95 -18.32 -10.67
C LEU A 642 -2.08 -19.20 -11.56
N GLY A 643 -2.41 -19.22 -12.85
CA GLY A 643 -1.66 -19.90 -13.91
C GLY A 643 -0.63 -18.97 -14.50
N MET A 644 0.55 -19.52 -14.80
CA MET A 644 1.62 -18.76 -15.46
C MET A 644 1.45 -18.85 -16.97
N GLU A 645 1.22 -17.71 -17.63
CA GLU A 645 1.04 -17.60 -19.08
C GLU A 645 2.01 -16.57 -19.69
N PRO A 646 2.55 -16.81 -20.90
CA PRO A 646 3.33 -15.81 -21.62
C PRO A 646 2.41 -14.76 -22.23
N THR A 647 2.80 -13.49 -22.12
CA THR A 647 2.14 -12.37 -22.78
C THR A 647 2.37 -12.45 -24.29
N GLY A 648 1.28 -12.47 -25.05
CA GLY A 648 1.30 -12.48 -26.51
C GLY A 648 1.10 -13.86 -27.16
N ALA A 649 0.84 -13.87 -28.47
CA ALA A 649 0.43 -15.07 -29.20
C ALA A 649 1.59 -15.97 -29.68
N THR A 650 2.83 -15.66 -29.32
CA THR A 650 4.02 -16.36 -29.82
C THR A 650 4.54 -17.38 -28.82
N SER A 651 5.01 -18.53 -29.32
CA SER A 651 5.65 -19.55 -28.49
C SER A 651 7.08 -19.21 -28.07
N ASP A 652 7.65 -18.13 -28.62
CA ASP A 652 8.94 -17.58 -28.22
C ASP A 652 8.67 -16.46 -27.20
N PHE A 653 9.08 -16.67 -25.96
CA PHE A 653 8.93 -15.71 -24.86
C PHE A 653 10.22 -15.67 -24.01
N THR A 654 10.43 -14.55 -23.33
CA THR A 654 11.46 -14.35 -22.30
C THR A 654 10.82 -14.37 -20.91
N ILE A 655 11.63 -14.44 -19.85
CA ILE A 655 11.11 -14.49 -18.48
C ILE A 655 10.26 -13.25 -18.17
N GLY A 656 10.64 -12.06 -18.67
CA GLY A 656 9.86 -10.83 -18.46
C GLY A 656 8.51 -10.79 -19.18
N ASP A 657 8.26 -11.74 -20.09
CA ASP A 657 6.97 -11.89 -20.77
C ASP A 657 6.02 -12.83 -20.00
N LEU A 658 6.39 -13.36 -18.82
CA LEU A 658 5.52 -14.25 -18.04
C LEU A 658 4.64 -13.47 -17.08
N ARG A 659 3.36 -13.83 -17.01
CA ARG A 659 2.37 -13.29 -16.07
C ARG A 659 1.64 -14.42 -15.36
N PHE A 660 1.27 -14.16 -14.11
CA PHE A 660 0.34 -14.95 -13.33
C PHE A 660 -1.07 -14.38 -13.50
N GLU A 661 -1.95 -15.17 -14.13
CA GLU A 661 -3.34 -14.81 -14.39
C GLU A 661 -4.30 -15.81 -13.73
N LEU A 662 -5.54 -15.41 -13.47
CA LEU A 662 -6.53 -16.32 -12.90
C LEU A 662 -6.75 -17.53 -13.80
N ALA A 663 -6.41 -18.70 -13.26
CA ALA A 663 -6.59 -19.98 -13.93
C ALA A 663 -7.87 -20.65 -13.47
N ARG A 664 -8.35 -21.61 -14.28
CA ARG A 664 -9.40 -22.55 -13.86
C ARG A 664 -8.76 -23.89 -13.62
N LEU A 665 -8.82 -24.36 -12.37
CA LEU A 665 -8.16 -25.59 -11.94
C LEU A 665 -8.68 -26.84 -12.66
N LEU A 666 -9.95 -26.84 -13.11
CA LEU A 666 -10.63 -27.78 -14.03
C LEU A 666 -12.00 -27.15 -14.42
N ASP A 667 -12.59 -27.50 -15.58
CA ASP A 667 -13.97 -27.14 -15.97
C ASP A 667 -15.01 -27.90 -15.12
N ALA A 668 -14.97 -27.71 -13.79
CA ALA A 668 -16.07 -28.09 -12.92
C ALA A 668 -17.15 -27.00 -13.03
N ASP A 669 -18.42 -27.41 -13.07
CA ASP A 669 -19.56 -26.50 -12.97
C ASP A 669 -20.19 -26.69 -11.57
N PRO A 670 -20.21 -25.66 -10.71
CA PRO A 670 -19.72 -24.31 -10.96
C PRO A 670 -18.19 -24.21 -10.97
N GLY A 671 -17.67 -23.25 -11.73
CA GLY A 671 -16.24 -22.91 -11.74
C GLY A 671 -15.78 -22.34 -10.40
N VAL A 672 -14.48 -22.08 -10.27
CA VAL A 672 -13.95 -21.32 -9.12
C VAL A 672 -14.69 -19.98 -9.07
N ALA A 673 -15.13 -19.59 -7.86
CA ALA A 673 -15.76 -18.29 -7.64
C ALA A 673 -14.85 -17.17 -8.17
N GLU A 674 -15.45 -16.07 -8.61
CA GLU A 674 -14.67 -14.87 -8.90
C GLU A 674 -14.21 -14.25 -7.57
N PRO A 675 -13.00 -13.66 -7.54
CA PRO A 675 -12.58 -12.84 -6.41
C PRO A 675 -13.59 -11.74 -6.06
N TYR A 676 -13.69 -11.40 -4.78
CA TYR A 676 -14.62 -10.38 -4.29
C TYR A 676 -13.99 -8.99 -4.15
N GLY A 677 -12.67 -8.92 -3.93
CA GLY A 677 -11.97 -7.69 -3.58
C GLY A 677 -11.51 -6.83 -4.77
N GLU A 678 -11.01 -5.63 -4.45
CA GLU A 678 -10.48 -4.65 -5.42
C GLU A 678 -8.99 -4.87 -5.74
N ILE A 679 -8.24 -5.52 -4.86
CA ILE A 679 -6.84 -5.87 -5.06
C ILE A 679 -6.76 -7.08 -5.99
N LEU A 680 -7.44 -8.17 -5.64
CA LEU A 680 -7.49 -9.37 -6.45
C LEU A 680 -8.67 -9.27 -7.43
N HIS A 681 -8.44 -8.65 -8.58
CA HIS A 681 -9.48 -8.50 -9.59
C HIS A 681 -9.58 -9.73 -10.52
N HIS A 682 -10.73 -9.93 -11.17
CA HIS A 682 -10.94 -11.04 -12.12
C HIS A 682 -10.03 -11.00 -13.37
N GLU A 683 -9.38 -9.86 -13.62
CA GLU A 683 -8.39 -9.65 -14.70
C GLU A 683 -6.95 -9.47 -14.16
N VAL A 684 -6.64 -10.00 -12.97
CA VAL A 684 -5.29 -9.90 -12.41
C VAL A 684 -4.24 -10.50 -13.36
N SER A 685 -3.16 -9.76 -13.61
CA SER A 685 -2.02 -10.19 -14.43
C SER A 685 -0.71 -9.79 -13.75
N LEU A 686 -0.24 -10.62 -12.82
CA LEU A 686 0.93 -10.29 -12.00
C LEU A 686 2.24 -10.70 -12.69
N HIS A 687 3.23 -9.81 -12.73
CA HIS A 687 4.58 -10.15 -13.18
C HIS A 687 5.21 -11.30 -12.36
N ASP A 688 5.89 -12.26 -13.02
CA ASP A 688 6.49 -13.42 -12.33
C ASP A 688 7.49 -13.01 -11.25
N GLU A 689 8.27 -11.96 -11.53
CA GLU A 689 9.27 -11.40 -10.61
C GLU A 689 8.69 -10.83 -9.30
N GLU A 690 7.43 -10.38 -9.30
CA GLU A 690 6.79 -9.84 -8.09
C GLU A 690 6.47 -10.93 -7.08
N LEU A 691 6.13 -12.12 -7.58
CA LEU A 691 5.78 -13.24 -6.72
C LEU A 691 7.02 -14.02 -6.31
N THR A 692 7.79 -13.50 -5.36
CA THR A 692 8.96 -14.22 -4.83
C THR A 692 8.56 -15.43 -3.97
N ARG A 693 9.54 -16.23 -3.53
CA ARG A 693 9.33 -17.32 -2.55
C ARG A 693 8.77 -16.84 -1.21
N GLY A 694 8.97 -15.57 -0.87
CA GLY A 694 8.39 -14.94 0.32
C GLY A 694 6.89 -14.70 0.20
N GLY A 695 6.34 -14.76 -1.01
CA GLY A 695 5.00 -14.25 -1.32
C GLY A 695 4.95 -12.72 -1.33
N LEU A 696 3.77 -12.20 -1.67
CA LEU A 696 3.45 -10.77 -1.70
C LEU A 696 2.14 -10.56 -0.94
N GLU A 697 2.14 -9.68 0.06
CA GLU A 697 0.94 -9.29 0.81
C GLU A 697 0.59 -7.85 0.44
N VAL A 698 -0.62 -7.65 -0.09
CA VAL A 698 -1.15 -6.32 -0.44
C VAL A 698 -2.36 -6.04 0.45
N THR A 699 -2.40 -4.84 1.03
CA THR A 699 -3.52 -4.37 1.86
C THR A 699 -4.10 -3.08 1.35
N ARG A 700 -5.42 -2.90 1.48
CA ARG A 700 -6.12 -1.64 1.22
C ARG A 700 -6.65 -1.07 2.54
N ARG A 701 -6.46 0.23 2.76
CA ARG A 701 -6.82 0.92 4.02
C ARG A 701 -7.35 2.32 3.75
N TYR A 702 -8.30 2.74 4.57
CA TYR A 702 -8.65 4.15 4.70
C TYR A 702 -7.60 4.88 5.55
N GLN A 703 -7.17 6.04 5.09
CA GLN A 703 -6.13 6.86 5.69
C GLN A 703 -6.63 8.28 5.89
N TYR A 704 -6.28 8.90 7.01
CA TYR A 704 -6.65 10.27 7.35
C TYR A 704 -5.44 11.07 7.83
N ALA A 705 -5.24 12.24 7.24
CA ALA A 705 -4.17 13.15 7.63
C ALA A 705 -4.62 14.62 7.59
N ARG A 706 -3.85 15.46 8.30
CA ARG A 706 -4.00 16.91 8.24
C ARG A 706 -2.76 17.52 7.62
N TRP A 707 -2.97 18.39 6.63
CA TRP A 707 -1.88 19.03 5.91
C TRP A 707 -1.40 20.32 6.58
N ILE A 708 -0.27 20.86 6.11
CA ILE A 708 0.37 22.08 6.63
C ILE A 708 -0.56 23.32 6.55
N GLY A 709 -1.45 23.36 5.56
CA GLY A 709 -2.48 24.40 5.40
C GLY A 709 -3.67 24.24 6.35
N GLY A 710 -3.74 23.14 7.10
CA GLY A 710 -4.82 22.80 8.01
C GLY A 710 -6.00 22.08 7.38
N THR A 711 -5.97 21.83 6.05
CA THR A 711 -6.88 20.95 5.31
C THR A 711 -6.75 19.51 5.80
N THR A 712 -7.81 18.74 5.61
CA THR A 712 -7.89 17.33 6.03
C THR A 712 -8.13 16.48 4.81
N HIS A 713 -7.42 15.37 4.71
CA HIS A 713 -7.51 14.44 3.59
C HIS A 713 -7.88 13.06 4.16
N LEU A 714 -8.91 12.44 3.57
CA LEU A 714 -9.36 11.08 3.86
C LEU A 714 -9.34 10.30 2.54
N TRP A 715 -8.49 9.30 2.39
CA TRP A 715 -8.36 8.55 1.13
C TRP A 715 -8.27 7.05 1.39
N SER A 716 -8.57 6.23 0.39
CA SER A 716 -8.17 4.82 0.37
C SER A 716 -6.83 4.68 -0.36
N GLY A 717 -5.93 3.86 0.17
CA GLY A 717 -4.67 3.51 -0.49
C GLY A 717 -4.28 2.05 -0.27
N ARG A 718 -3.47 1.53 -1.18
CA ARG A 718 -2.89 0.19 -1.15
C ARG A 718 -1.47 0.23 -0.58
N HIS A 719 -1.05 -0.87 0.01
CA HIS A 719 0.33 -1.06 0.47
C HIS A 719 0.77 -2.49 0.21
N ALA A 720 1.85 -2.64 -0.54
CA ALA A 720 2.48 -3.92 -0.85
C ALA A 720 3.67 -4.18 0.08
N THR A 721 3.74 -5.40 0.58
CA THR A 721 4.81 -5.87 1.46
C THR A 721 5.20 -7.30 1.13
N ILE A 722 6.38 -7.72 1.56
CA ILE A 722 6.80 -9.11 1.45
C ILE A 722 5.85 -9.99 2.28
N GLY A 723 5.38 -11.09 1.69
CA GLY A 723 4.54 -12.08 2.36
C GLY A 723 5.25 -12.82 3.49
N ARG A 724 4.59 -13.86 4.02
CA ARG A 724 5.09 -14.62 5.19
C ARG A 724 5.72 -15.98 4.83
N GLY A 725 6.07 -16.19 3.56
CA GLY A 725 6.64 -17.43 3.04
C GLY A 725 5.66 -18.24 2.18
N GLU A 726 6.00 -19.50 1.93
CA GLU A 726 5.26 -20.42 1.06
C GLU A 726 3.84 -20.71 1.59
N GLY A 727 2.87 -20.74 0.66
CA GLY A 727 1.50 -21.16 0.95
C GLY A 727 1.36 -22.68 0.84
N GLN A 728 0.43 -23.25 1.60
CA GLN A 728 -0.01 -24.64 1.43
C GLN A 728 -1.51 -24.66 1.22
N SER A 729 -1.93 -24.77 -0.04
CA SER A 729 -3.34 -24.79 -0.47
C SER A 729 -4.09 -26.05 -0.04
N GLY A 730 -3.36 -27.14 0.20
CA GLY A 730 -3.96 -28.46 0.38
C GLY A 730 -4.33 -29.14 -0.95
N LEU A 731 -4.14 -28.46 -2.09
CA LEU A 731 -4.35 -29.00 -3.42
C LEU A 731 -3.45 -30.20 -3.67
N ARG A 732 -4.09 -31.30 -4.05
CA ARG A 732 -3.50 -32.60 -4.34
C ARG A 732 -4.19 -33.17 -5.57
N TYR A 733 -3.39 -33.80 -6.42
CA TYR A 733 -3.84 -34.56 -7.57
C TYR A 733 -3.72 -36.06 -7.29
N ASP A 734 -4.59 -36.86 -7.91
CA ASP A 734 -4.52 -38.33 -7.92
C ASP A 734 -4.38 -38.95 -6.51
N TYR A 735 -5.28 -38.59 -5.58
CA TYR A 735 -5.22 -39.06 -4.20
C TYR A 735 -6.37 -40.01 -3.85
N LEU A 736 -6.14 -40.82 -2.81
CA LEU A 736 -7.12 -41.75 -2.26
C LEU A 736 -7.61 -41.24 -0.91
N THR A 737 -8.92 -41.23 -0.71
CA THR A 737 -9.55 -40.97 0.58
C THR A 737 -9.91 -42.32 1.21
N GLU A 738 -9.42 -42.60 2.41
CA GLU A 738 -9.78 -43.83 3.11
C GLU A 738 -11.27 -43.82 3.49
N PRO A 739 -11.96 -44.97 3.43
CA PRO A 739 -13.36 -45.04 3.80
C PRO A 739 -13.54 -44.72 5.29
N ASP A 740 -14.55 -43.91 5.61
CA ASP A 740 -14.91 -43.57 6.99
C ASP A 740 -15.32 -44.85 7.75
N PRO A 741 -14.59 -45.25 8.82
CA PRO A 741 -14.91 -46.46 9.57
C PRO A 741 -16.32 -46.44 10.19
N ASP A 742 -16.88 -45.26 10.50
CA ASP A 742 -18.21 -45.13 11.09
C ASP A 742 -19.32 -45.34 10.04
N GLN A 743 -19.07 -45.08 8.75
CA GLN A 743 -19.98 -45.46 7.66
C GLN A 743 -19.89 -46.94 7.29
N ALA A 744 -18.75 -47.59 7.55
CA ALA A 744 -18.55 -49.02 7.27
C ALA A 744 -19.26 -49.94 8.29
N GLU A 745 -19.43 -49.50 9.55
CA GLU A 745 -20.06 -50.30 10.61
C GLU A 745 -21.58 -50.09 10.76
N GLY A 746 -22.17 -49.11 10.05
CA GLY A 746 -23.58 -48.70 10.18
C GLY A 746 -24.60 -49.29 9.19
N ARG A 747 -24.23 -50.26 8.34
CA ARG A 747 -25.15 -50.93 7.38
C ARG A 747 -25.57 -52.34 7.77
#